data_AF-A0A957IL82-F1
#
_entry.id   AF-A0A957IL82-F1
#
_cell.length_a   1.000
_cell.length_b   1.000
_cell.length_c   1.000
_cell.angle_alpha   90.00
_cell.angle_beta   90.00
_cell.angle_gamma   90.00
#
_symmetry.space_group_name_H-M   'P 1'
#
loop_
_entity.id
_entity.type
_entity.pdbx_description
1 polymer ?
#
loop_
_entity_poly.entity_id
_entity_poly.type
_entity_poly.pdbx_seq_one_letter_code
_entity_poly.pdbx_strand_id
1 'polypeptide(L)'
;PVVDMGTAVATTLDYEEDIRPSHQGYDMGADEVGGCYARTSSAPSVIYGSVQQAVDAAQSGDTVQVDGLCLGVNTRSNGADDVTQTLFVNKNITIDGFWNYKTTITATLDAVYRGRVLYIQSGATVTLTRIILQNGDAATAGNIDGNGGGVWNDGTLVLDRVHVVSSVAQLGGGIYNDGGLTMERSRITNNTAINGGGLYNNIAGAGEAHLTNGNYFHNNEASQHGGGIYQNSGLLFLDGNQLYNNTAANDGGAIYLLDSGDDLEVRNNFIFNNTASGNRGGGLFNLNTAVHIWHNTFVINNGGGIYSSGAASIHSNILDSNQGAGIHTTNANPDSNYNNVYNNTTNYAGTAVAGANDIAQAPLYIDAGNRDYHLLEESRGVDEGDPGIGIPNDYDNDLRPTNNGPDIGADEYNSCLVQVDDQIFGVLQDAIDYAESFAPGPFPEVKIARGSCRGVFTRNGTSQVAYISEDLTLTGSLRRSNFSDPGDYYNPDVDALSTLLDAQNEGRVLLIAPGASVNVSQVILVNGDAYVAGGGNNGGGTYHPGPGHLYFSLVETCQSTAENGGAYYGASGSSAYITGAGSGFCEQAIFDTRTEELTGWDWFGGPSFPPFWIQPPNLANSNGGSFYVASGATMDIVNHGVTYSEAGQQGGGLYNAGEMRIINGGFGWNESLGSNGGGIYNGGSLAMYHNTLRDNEALSGSGGGVYNSGALIINSSIIYTNTSGSGGGGLHSTAGGTLSYDNFYSNRPTDSNVGVGTDPIVGEPGLWYSSFALQQTSHNIDAADPDLLLDDGDGGIWPGGIDFDAGNWYRPDVHPVYEDLNPIYGYASDVGMDEYWKEFGCDARSIPETQNSATVLPGETVTYTV
;
A
#
# COMPACT_ATOMS: atom_id res chain seq x y z
N PRO A 1 -29.61 17.22 -47.25
CA PRO A 1 -30.32 18.47 -47.61
C PRO A 1 -31.84 18.46 -47.35
N VAL A 2 -32.44 17.30 -47.06
CA VAL A 2 -33.89 17.17 -46.80
C VAL A 2 -34.25 16.84 -45.34
N VAL A 3 -33.26 16.43 -44.53
CA VAL A 3 -33.37 16.15 -43.09
C VAL A 3 -33.54 17.46 -42.31
N ASP A 4 -34.46 17.51 -41.36
CA ASP A 4 -34.85 18.67 -40.54
C ASP A 4 -35.31 19.92 -41.35
N MET A 5 -35.69 19.75 -42.62
CA MET A 5 -36.11 20.86 -43.50
C MET A 5 -37.63 20.92 -43.75
N GLY A 6 -38.38 20.01 -43.15
CA GLY A 6 -39.83 19.91 -43.20
C GLY A 6 -40.52 20.84 -42.19
N THR A 7 -41.85 20.89 -42.27
CA THR A 7 -42.71 21.68 -41.38
C THR A 7 -43.56 20.76 -40.50
N ALA A 8 -43.99 21.25 -39.34
CA ALA A 8 -44.82 20.47 -38.43
C ALA A 8 -46.07 19.88 -39.10
N VAL A 9 -46.32 18.60 -38.83
CA VAL A 9 -47.46 17.83 -39.33
C VAL A 9 -48.19 17.14 -38.17
N ALA A 10 -49.46 16.78 -38.38
CA ALA A 10 -50.28 16.14 -37.35
C ALA A 10 -49.95 14.65 -37.11
N THR A 11 -49.20 14.01 -38.01
CA THR A 11 -48.79 12.60 -37.91
C THR A 11 -47.58 12.47 -36.99
N THR A 12 -47.68 11.59 -35.99
CA THR A 12 -46.63 11.35 -34.98
C THR A 12 -45.67 10.22 -35.35
N LEU A 13 -45.99 9.45 -36.40
CA LEU A 13 -45.17 8.37 -36.95
C LEU A 13 -45.03 8.55 -38.46
N ASP A 14 -43.90 8.11 -39.02
CA ASP A 14 -43.65 8.06 -40.45
C ASP A 14 -44.13 6.75 -41.10
N TYR A 15 -43.65 6.44 -42.31
CA TYR A 15 -44.03 5.22 -43.04
C TYR A 15 -43.43 3.94 -42.41
N GLU A 16 -42.24 4.03 -41.82
CA GLU A 16 -41.52 2.95 -41.14
C GLU A 16 -41.87 2.83 -39.64
N GLU A 17 -42.81 3.64 -39.14
CA GLU A 17 -43.20 3.75 -37.73
C GLU A 17 -42.15 4.39 -36.81
N ASP A 18 -41.27 5.22 -37.35
CA ASP A 18 -40.37 6.09 -36.60
C ASP A 18 -41.05 7.40 -36.18
N ILE A 19 -40.61 7.94 -35.05
CA ILE A 19 -41.26 9.05 -34.34
C ILE A 19 -41.00 10.37 -35.06
N ARG A 20 -42.05 11.18 -35.25
CA ARG A 20 -41.98 12.54 -35.83
C ARG A 20 -42.25 13.64 -34.80
N PRO A 21 -41.38 14.67 -34.66
CA PRO A 21 -40.07 14.79 -35.29
C PRO A 21 -39.02 13.93 -34.57
N SER A 22 -38.05 13.45 -35.31
CA SER A 22 -36.76 12.90 -34.92
C SER A 22 -35.72 14.03 -34.95
N HIS A 23 -34.73 13.99 -34.08
CA HIS A 23 -33.69 15.01 -33.95
C HIS A 23 -34.23 16.39 -33.52
N GLN A 24 -34.14 17.42 -34.37
CA GLN A 24 -34.47 18.81 -34.02
C GLN A 24 -35.56 19.42 -34.92
N GLY A 25 -35.99 18.71 -35.97
CA GLY A 25 -37.00 19.15 -36.92
C GLY A 25 -37.69 17.97 -37.62
N TYR A 26 -38.51 18.29 -38.62
CA TYR A 26 -39.19 17.27 -39.42
C TYR A 26 -38.44 17.04 -40.72
N ASP A 27 -38.34 15.81 -41.21
CA ASP A 27 -37.77 15.57 -42.53
C ASP A 27 -38.77 15.86 -43.66
N MET A 28 -38.26 16.34 -44.80
CA MET A 28 -39.09 16.45 -46.01
C MET A 28 -39.28 15.08 -46.65
N GLY A 29 -40.46 14.47 -46.49
CA GLY A 29 -40.81 13.20 -47.13
C GLY A 29 -41.65 12.28 -46.25
N ALA A 30 -41.84 11.05 -46.73
CA ALA A 30 -42.62 10.01 -46.04
C ALA A 30 -41.82 9.24 -44.97
N ASP A 31 -40.49 9.37 -44.99
CA ASP A 31 -39.51 8.74 -44.10
C ASP A 31 -38.90 9.82 -43.20
N GLU A 32 -38.63 9.50 -41.93
CA GLU A 32 -37.81 10.28 -41.01
C GLU A 32 -36.57 9.52 -40.60
N VAL A 33 -35.41 10.17 -40.67
CA VAL A 33 -34.16 9.59 -40.18
C VAL A 33 -34.24 9.47 -38.66
N GLY A 34 -34.61 8.27 -38.21
CA GLY A 34 -34.61 7.90 -36.81
C GLY A 34 -33.21 7.89 -36.21
N GLY A 35 -33.11 8.14 -34.92
CA GLY A 35 -31.84 8.08 -34.23
C GLY A 35 -31.83 8.72 -32.85
N CYS A 36 -32.77 9.62 -32.58
CA CYS A 36 -32.88 10.31 -31.30
C CYS A 36 -34.16 9.89 -30.58
N TYR A 37 -34.02 9.46 -29.33
CA TYR A 37 -35.18 9.14 -28.50
C TYR A 37 -34.99 9.77 -27.13
N ALA A 38 -36.06 10.36 -26.60
CA ALA A 38 -36.07 10.89 -25.25
C ALA A 38 -37.39 10.63 -24.53
N ARG A 39 -37.35 10.58 -23.19
CA ARG A 39 -38.55 10.57 -22.34
C ARG A 39 -38.28 11.23 -20.99
N THR A 40 -39.34 11.53 -20.26
CA THR A 40 -39.24 12.08 -18.90
C THR A 40 -39.61 11.03 -17.85
N SER A 41 -39.04 11.14 -16.65
CA SER A 41 -39.42 10.33 -15.48
C SER A 41 -40.90 10.48 -15.11
N SER A 42 -41.48 11.66 -15.30
CA SER A 42 -42.88 11.96 -15.06
C SER A 42 -43.84 11.36 -16.10
N ALA A 43 -43.35 11.04 -17.30
CA ALA A 43 -44.15 10.51 -18.42
C ALA A 43 -43.41 9.38 -19.17
N PRO A 44 -43.13 8.23 -18.52
CA PRO A 44 -42.25 7.19 -19.07
C PRO A 44 -42.81 6.44 -20.29
N SER A 45 -44.12 6.56 -20.54
CA SER A 45 -44.81 5.99 -21.71
C SER A 45 -44.84 6.90 -22.93
N VAL A 46 -44.40 8.16 -22.79
CA VAL A 46 -44.36 9.13 -23.89
C VAL A 46 -42.92 9.20 -24.38
N ILE A 47 -42.71 8.82 -25.64
CA ILE A 47 -41.41 8.91 -26.29
C ILE A 47 -41.42 10.10 -27.24
N TYR A 48 -40.41 10.96 -27.10
CA TYR A 48 -40.14 12.09 -27.97
C TYR A 48 -39.02 11.72 -28.92
N GLY A 49 -39.10 12.14 -30.19
CA GLY A 49 -37.99 11.98 -31.15
C GLY A 49 -36.96 13.11 -31.05
N SER A 50 -37.22 14.11 -30.20
CA SER A 50 -36.29 15.21 -29.90
C SER A 50 -36.07 15.34 -28.39
N VAL A 51 -34.79 15.46 -27.99
CA VAL A 51 -34.43 15.75 -26.58
C VAL A 51 -34.99 17.09 -26.13
N GLN A 52 -35.03 18.07 -27.03
CA GLN A 52 -35.56 19.39 -26.70
C GLN A 52 -37.06 19.32 -26.37
N GLN A 53 -37.84 18.51 -27.09
CA GLN A 53 -39.27 18.32 -26.79
C GLN A 53 -39.47 17.66 -25.42
N ALA A 54 -38.63 16.67 -25.08
CA ALA A 54 -38.67 16.04 -23.76
C ALA A 54 -38.33 17.04 -22.64
N VAL A 55 -37.32 17.90 -22.84
CA VAL A 55 -36.96 18.98 -21.90
C VAL A 55 -38.08 20.02 -21.76
N ASP A 56 -38.75 20.37 -22.85
CA ASP A 56 -39.88 21.31 -22.81
C ASP A 56 -41.04 20.75 -21.99
N ALA A 57 -41.34 19.46 -22.17
CA ALA A 57 -42.39 18.73 -21.45
C ALA A 57 -42.03 18.42 -19.99
N ALA A 58 -40.73 18.32 -19.66
CA ALA A 58 -40.24 18.01 -18.33
C ALA A 58 -40.66 19.06 -17.29
N GLN A 59 -40.99 18.58 -16.09
CA GLN A 59 -41.18 19.39 -14.90
C GLN A 59 -39.84 19.60 -14.18
N SER A 60 -39.74 20.63 -13.34
CA SER A 60 -38.56 20.81 -12.49
C SER A 60 -38.40 19.60 -11.55
N GLY A 61 -37.22 19.01 -11.51
CA GLY A 61 -36.90 17.77 -10.80
C GLY A 61 -36.99 16.50 -11.65
N ASP A 62 -37.46 16.58 -12.89
CA ASP A 62 -37.52 15.40 -13.77
C ASP A 62 -36.14 14.95 -14.24
N THR A 63 -36.02 13.65 -14.51
CA THR A 63 -34.95 13.05 -15.31
C THR A 63 -35.42 12.87 -16.75
N VAL A 64 -34.70 13.49 -17.69
CA VAL A 64 -34.83 13.28 -19.12
C VAL A 64 -33.87 12.19 -19.55
N GLN A 65 -34.40 11.03 -19.90
CA GLN A 65 -33.66 9.88 -20.36
C GLN A 65 -33.50 9.95 -21.89
N VAL A 66 -32.27 9.80 -22.39
CA VAL A 66 -31.91 9.97 -23.80
C VAL A 66 -31.25 8.69 -24.34
N ASP A 67 -31.60 8.32 -25.58
CA ASP A 67 -31.01 7.22 -26.34
C ASP A 67 -30.65 7.68 -27.76
N GLY A 68 -29.54 7.17 -28.27
CA GLY A 68 -29.12 7.33 -29.67
C GLY A 68 -28.46 8.68 -30.02
N LEU A 69 -28.45 9.01 -31.31
CA LEU A 69 -27.82 10.18 -31.89
C LEU A 69 -28.85 11.28 -32.19
N CYS A 70 -28.71 12.42 -31.54
CA CYS A 70 -29.59 13.58 -31.64
C CYS A 70 -28.90 14.71 -32.39
N LEU A 71 -29.25 14.89 -33.66
CA LEU A 71 -28.59 15.81 -34.58
C LEU A 71 -29.24 17.20 -34.60
N GLY A 72 -28.44 18.21 -34.93
CA GLY A 72 -28.96 19.51 -35.33
C GLY A 72 -29.13 20.48 -34.17
N VAL A 73 -29.71 21.64 -34.49
CA VAL A 73 -29.84 22.79 -33.59
C VAL A 73 -31.17 23.48 -33.81
N ASN A 74 -31.61 24.21 -32.80
CA ASN A 74 -32.75 25.10 -32.86
C ASN A 74 -32.39 26.46 -32.27
N THR A 75 -32.99 27.52 -32.82
CA THR A 75 -32.81 28.88 -32.30
C THR A 75 -33.92 29.22 -31.31
N ARG A 76 -33.55 29.72 -30.12
CA ARG A 76 -34.47 30.14 -29.05
C ARG A 76 -34.01 31.44 -28.43
N SER A 77 -34.95 32.30 -28.07
CA SER A 77 -34.63 33.52 -27.34
C SER A 77 -34.33 33.20 -25.87
N ASN A 78 -33.24 33.75 -25.34
CA ASN A 78 -32.90 33.70 -23.90
C ASN A 78 -33.48 34.88 -23.10
N GLY A 79 -34.30 35.73 -23.74
CA GLY A 79 -34.90 36.93 -23.16
C GLY A 79 -34.21 38.24 -23.55
N ALA A 80 -32.94 38.20 -23.97
CA ALA A 80 -32.21 39.35 -24.50
C ALA A 80 -31.88 39.18 -25.99
N ASP A 81 -31.43 37.99 -26.37
CA ASP A 81 -30.96 37.64 -27.71
C ASP A 81 -31.41 36.21 -28.10
N ASP A 82 -31.19 35.85 -29.37
CA ASP A 82 -31.46 34.52 -29.90
C ASP A 82 -30.21 33.64 -29.85
N VAL A 83 -30.33 32.46 -29.24
CA VAL A 83 -29.26 31.48 -29.09
C VAL A 83 -29.58 30.27 -29.96
N THR A 84 -28.58 29.77 -30.70
CA THR A 84 -28.70 28.55 -31.51
C THR A 84 -27.95 27.39 -30.86
N GLN A 85 -28.69 26.32 -30.54
CA GLN A 85 -28.16 25.16 -29.81
C GLN A 85 -28.95 23.88 -30.07
N THR A 86 -28.36 22.71 -29.84
CA THR A 86 -29.10 21.44 -29.79
C THR A 86 -30.06 21.38 -28.61
N LEU A 87 -29.66 21.90 -27.44
CA LEU A 87 -30.47 21.85 -26.23
C LEU A 87 -30.41 23.15 -25.42
N PHE A 88 -31.58 23.69 -25.11
CA PHE A 88 -31.80 24.84 -24.24
C PHE A 88 -32.51 24.39 -22.96
N VAL A 89 -31.92 24.70 -21.80
CA VAL A 89 -32.46 24.30 -20.49
C VAL A 89 -32.59 25.54 -19.59
N ASN A 90 -33.80 25.73 -19.04
CA ASN A 90 -34.14 26.88 -18.19
C ASN A 90 -34.86 26.48 -16.89
N LYS A 91 -34.71 25.22 -16.49
CA LYS A 91 -35.39 24.60 -15.34
C LYS A 91 -34.49 23.53 -14.74
N ASN A 92 -34.75 23.11 -13.52
CA ASN A 92 -33.88 22.17 -12.82
C ASN A 92 -34.22 20.75 -13.27
N ILE A 93 -33.30 20.05 -13.93
CA ILE A 93 -33.54 18.69 -14.44
C ILE A 93 -32.25 17.88 -14.47
N THR A 94 -32.40 16.55 -14.51
CA THR A 94 -31.30 15.63 -14.84
C THR A 94 -31.46 15.18 -16.28
N ILE A 95 -30.36 15.06 -17.03
CA ILE A 95 -30.32 14.49 -18.37
C ILE A 95 -29.38 13.27 -18.31
N ASP A 96 -29.92 12.10 -18.65
CA ASP A 96 -29.23 10.81 -18.51
C ASP A 96 -29.18 10.07 -19.85
N GLY A 97 -27.97 9.77 -20.32
CA GLY A 97 -27.72 9.09 -21.59
C GLY A 97 -27.67 7.56 -21.53
N PHE A 98 -28.02 6.93 -20.41
CA PHE A 98 -27.97 5.46 -20.24
C PHE A 98 -29.29 4.73 -20.57
N TRP A 99 -30.18 5.36 -21.34
CA TRP A 99 -31.44 4.74 -21.67
C TRP A 99 -31.30 3.81 -22.89
N ASN A 100 -31.14 2.51 -22.65
CA ASN A 100 -31.02 1.50 -23.73
C ASN A 100 -32.42 1.13 -24.29
N TYR A 101 -33.02 2.01 -25.10
CA TYR A 101 -34.37 1.79 -25.64
C TYR A 101 -34.38 1.07 -26.99
N LYS A 102 -33.80 1.70 -28.01
CA LYS A 102 -33.72 1.21 -29.38
C LYS A 102 -32.29 1.09 -29.87
N THR A 103 -31.33 1.75 -29.23
CA THR A 103 -29.92 1.71 -29.61
C THR A 103 -29.03 1.13 -28.51
N THR A 104 -27.81 0.75 -28.89
CA THR A 104 -26.73 0.35 -27.97
C THR A 104 -25.57 1.35 -28.00
N ILE A 105 -25.76 2.50 -28.67
CA ILE A 105 -24.76 3.55 -28.73
C ILE A 105 -24.94 4.48 -27.55
N THR A 106 -23.86 5.07 -27.06
CA THR A 106 -23.93 6.12 -26.05
C THR A 106 -24.75 7.29 -26.60
N ALA A 107 -25.71 7.78 -25.83
CA ALA A 107 -26.51 8.94 -26.20
C ALA A 107 -25.59 10.11 -26.59
N THR A 108 -25.85 10.71 -27.74
CA THR A 108 -24.99 11.76 -28.32
C THR A 108 -25.84 12.94 -28.78
N LEU A 109 -25.54 14.13 -28.28
CA LEU A 109 -26.05 15.39 -28.79
C LEU A 109 -25.01 15.98 -29.74
N ASP A 110 -25.36 16.14 -31.01
CA ASP A 110 -24.45 16.58 -32.06
C ASP A 110 -25.02 17.82 -32.77
N ALA A 111 -24.37 18.96 -32.56
CA ALA A 111 -24.79 20.22 -33.16
C ALA A 111 -24.38 20.35 -34.64
N VAL A 112 -23.61 19.41 -35.18
CA VAL A 112 -23.13 19.34 -36.56
C VAL A 112 -22.52 20.66 -37.07
N TYR A 113 -21.82 21.36 -36.19
CA TYR A 113 -21.19 22.66 -36.39
C TYR A 113 -22.18 23.78 -36.80
N ARG A 114 -23.45 23.68 -36.41
CA ARG A 114 -24.51 24.67 -36.75
C ARG A 114 -24.92 25.57 -35.59
N GLY A 115 -24.24 25.46 -34.46
CA GLY A 115 -24.51 26.19 -33.23
C GLY A 115 -23.91 25.45 -32.05
N ARG A 116 -24.34 25.76 -30.83
CA ARG A 116 -23.87 25.06 -29.63
C ARG A 116 -24.49 23.70 -29.46
N VAL A 117 -23.94 22.87 -28.59
CA VAL A 117 -24.66 21.66 -28.17
C VAL A 117 -25.66 22.01 -27.05
N LEU A 118 -25.20 22.66 -25.98
CA LEU A 118 -26.02 22.92 -24.79
C LEU A 118 -25.91 24.38 -24.33
N TYR A 119 -27.06 24.98 -24.01
CA TYR A 119 -27.14 26.24 -23.28
C TYR A 119 -28.00 26.05 -22.02
N ILE A 120 -27.42 26.41 -20.87
CA ILE A 120 -28.10 26.40 -19.57
C ILE A 120 -28.29 27.84 -19.14
N GLN A 121 -29.55 28.25 -19.01
CA GLN A 121 -29.91 29.61 -18.61
C GLN A 121 -29.65 29.86 -17.12
N SER A 122 -29.33 31.10 -16.77
CA SER A 122 -29.25 31.53 -15.37
C SER A 122 -30.46 31.08 -14.53
N GLY A 123 -30.17 30.58 -13.33
CA GLY A 123 -31.16 30.07 -12.37
C GLY A 123 -31.58 28.62 -12.58
N ALA A 124 -31.16 27.95 -13.66
CA ALA A 124 -31.38 26.53 -13.86
C ALA A 124 -30.25 25.68 -13.23
N THR A 125 -30.61 24.57 -12.59
CA THR A 125 -29.66 23.56 -12.08
C THR A 125 -29.78 22.27 -12.89
N VAL A 126 -28.75 21.91 -13.62
CA VAL A 126 -28.78 20.79 -14.57
C VAL A 126 -27.70 19.77 -14.23
N THR A 127 -28.07 18.50 -14.14
CA THR A 127 -27.14 17.38 -14.03
C THR A 127 -27.11 16.61 -15.35
N LEU A 128 -25.95 16.43 -15.95
CA LEU A 128 -25.75 15.56 -17.12
C LEU A 128 -24.95 14.33 -16.69
N THR A 129 -25.42 13.15 -17.10
CA THR A 129 -24.69 11.91 -16.88
C THR A 129 -24.67 11.00 -18.11
N ARG A 130 -23.53 10.37 -18.37
CA ARG A 130 -23.35 9.31 -19.40
C ARG A 130 -23.79 9.72 -20.81
N ILE A 131 -23.46 10.94 -21.22
CA ILE A 131 -23.85 11.51 -22.53
C ILE A 131 -22.64 12.15 -23.24
N ILE A 132 -22.65 12.12 -24.57
CA ILE A 132 -21.66 12.79 -25.42
C ILE A 132 -22.27 14.09 -25.98
N LEU A 133 -21.52 15.18 -25.89
CA LEU A 133 -21.81 16.48 -26.49
C LEU A 133 -20.74 16.78 -27.53
N GLN A 134 -21.10 16.90 -28.82
CA GLN A 134 -20.09 17.02 -29.86
C GLN A 134 -20.40 18.01 -30.98
N ASN A 135 -19.33 18.41 -31.68
CA ASN A 135 -19.36 19.22 -32.89
C ASN A 135 -20.13 20.54 -32.73
N GLY A 136 -20.03 21.19 -31.58
CA GLY A 136 -20.55 22.54 -31.40
C GLY A 136 -19.70 23.58 -32.13
N ASP A 137 -20.31 24.58 -32.75
CA ASP A 137 -19.64 25.77 -33.29
C ASP A 137 -20.38 27.04 -32.85
N ALA A 138 -19.93 27.61 -31.74
CA ALA A 138 -20.41 28.91 -31.28
C ALA A 138 -19.74 30.07 -32.03
N ALA A 139 -18.51 29.87 -32.51
CA ALA A 139 -17.68 30.92 -33.10
C ALA A 139 -18.27 31.46 -34.41
N THR A 140 -18.88 30.60 -35.22
CA THR A 140 -19.46 30.99 -36.51
C THR A 140 -20.98 30.86 -36.58
N ALA A 141 -21.59 30.03 -35.72
CA ALA A 141 -23.00 29.65 -35.83
C ALA A 141 -23.81 29.74 -34.52
N GLY A 142 -23.26 30.34 -33.45
CA GLY A 142 -23.91 30.43 -32.14
C GLY A 142 -24.90 31.60 -31.94
N ASN A 143 -25.03 32.52 -32.90
CA ASN A 143 -25.84 33.76 -32.87
C ASN A 143 -25.56 34.79 -31.74
N ILE A 144 -24.75 34.47 -30.72
CA ILE A 144 -24.33 35.37 -29.64
C ILE A 144 -22.89 35.10 -29.19
N ASP A 145 -22.10 36.15 -28.94
CA ASP A 145 -20.75 36.25 -28.30
C ASP A 145 -19.66 35.18 -28.57
N GLY A 146 -19.91 34.20 -29.43
CA GLY A 146 -18.94 33.16 -29.77
C GLY A 146 -18.61 32.16 -28.65
N ASN A 147 -19.24 32.24 -27.47
CA ASN A 147 -18.84 31.48 -26.28
C ASN A 147 -19.42 30.06 -26.25
N GLY A 148 -18.70 29.07 -25.70
CA GLY A 148 -19.23 27.77 -25.29
C GLY A 148 -19.68 26.90 -26.46
N GLY A 149 -18.74 26.33 -27.21
CA GLY A 149 -19.03 25.52 -28.40
C GLY A 149 -19.85 24.29 -28.04
N GLY A 150 -19.33 23.48 -27.13
CA GLY A 150 -20.08 22.36 -26.56
C GLY A 150 -21.17 22.87 -25.62
N VAL A 151 -20.75 23.54 -24.55
CA VAL A 151 -21.63 23.99 -23.46
C VAL A 151 -21.41 25.45 -23.16
N TRP A 152 -22.50 26.20 -23.02
CA TRP A 152 -22.52 27.45 -22.27
C TRP A 152 -23.37 27.26 -21.01
N ASN A 153 -22.71 27.34 -19.85
CA ASN A 153 -23.39 27.34 -18.55
C ASN A 153 -23.46 28.74 -17.93
N ASP A 154 -24.67 29.29 -17.84
CA ASP A 154 -25.01 30.51 -17.10
C ASP A 154 -25.74 30.19 -15.77
N GLY A 155 -26.09 28.92 -15.55
CA GLY A 155 -26.76 28.41 -14.36
C GLY A 155 -25.83 27.58 -13.46
N THR A 156 -26.31 26.44 -12.97
CA THR A 156 -25.51 25.45 -12.24
C THR A 156 -25.47 24.15 -13.02
N LEU A 157 -24.28 23.64 -13.29
CA LEU A 157 -24.06 22.44 -14.08
C LEU A 157 -23.28 21.40 -13.28
N VAL A 158 -23.80 20.17 -13.26
CA VAL A 158 -23.09 18.98 -12.76
C VAL A 158 -22.85 18.03 -13.93
N LEU A 159 -21.59 17.63 -14.16
CA LEU A 159 -21.18 16.67 -15.18
C LEU A 159 -20.63 15.41 -14.51
N ASP A 160 -21.21 14.24 -14.76
CA ASP A 160 -20.67 12.95 -14.34
C ASP A 160 -20.59 11.98 -15.52
N ARG A 161 -19.40 11.49 -15.87
CA ARG A 161 -19.20 10.61 -17.04
C ARG A 161 -19.71 11.21 -18.34
N VAL A 162 -19.52 12.52 -18.52
CA VAL A 162 -19.90 13.25 -19.74
C VAL A 162 -18.68 13.41 -20.64
N HIS A 163 -18.90 13.39 -21.96
CA HIS A 163 -17.84 13.67 -22.92
C HIS A 163 -18.17 14.90 -23.77
N VAL A 164 -17.38 15.97 -23.69
CA VAL A 164 -17.50 17.15 -24.56
C VAL A 164 -16.35 17.14 -25.57
N VAL A 165 -16.68 17.06 -26.86
CA VAL A 165 -15.68 16.77 -27.89
C VAL A 165 -15.86 17.57 -29.18
N SER A 166 -14.73 17.87 -29.84
CA SER A 166 -14.70 18.43 -31.20
C SER A 166 -15.52 19.72 -31.36
N SER A 167 -15.59 20.53 -30.31
CA SER A 167 -16.36 21.77 -30.32
C SER A 167 -15.47 23.01 -30.44
N VAL A 168 -16.00 24.05 -31.07
CA VAL A 168 -15.29 25.27 -31.48
C VAL A 168 -16.01 26.51 -30.94
N ALA A 169 -15.24 27.41 -30.34
CA ALA A 169 -15.75 28.67 -29.79
C ALA A 169 -14.71 29.79 -29.89
N GLN A 170 -15.10 31.02 -29.57
CA GLN A 170 -14.14 32.08 -29.25
C GLN A 170 -13.59 31.88 -27.83
N LEU A 171 -14.46 31.66 -26.85
CA LEU A 171 -14.09 31.33 -25.47
C LEU A 171 -14.75 30.01 -25.07
N GLY A 172 -13.98 29.09 -24.50
CA GLY A 172 -14.52 27.82 -24.02
C GLY A 172 -14.97 26.91 -25.17
N GLY A 173 -14.01 26.32 -25.88
CA GLY A 173 -14.28 25.47 -27.05
C GLY A 173 -15.21 24.31 -26.67
N GLY A 174 -14.84 23.60 -25.61
CA GLY A 174 -15.71 22.62 -24.98
C GLY A 174 -16.77 23.30 -24.11
N ILE A 175 -16.35 23.98 -23.06
CA ILE A 175 -17.23 24.57 -22.06
C ILE A 175 -16.87 26.04 -21.83
N TYR A 176 -17.87 26.91 -21.89
CA TYR A 176 -17.83 28.24 -21.31
C TYR A 176 -18.69 28.24 -20.04
N ASN A 177 -18.10 28.55 -18.91
CA ASN A 177 -18.77 28.57 -17.62
C ASN A 177 -18.79 29.99 -17.02
N ASP A 178 -19.99 30.51 -16.80
CA ASP A 178 -20.26 31.81 -16.16
C ASP A 178 -20.98 31.62 -14.80
N GLY A 179 -21.47 30.41 -14.52
CA GLY A 179 -22.16 30.03 -13.28
C GLY A 179 -21.42 28.97 -12.45
N GLY A 180 -22.15 28.12 -11.72
CA GLY A 180 -21.57 27.05 -10.90
C GLY A 180 -21.30 25.78 -11.73
N LEU A 181 -20.13 25.16 -11.54
CA LEU A 181 -19.74 23.94 -12.25
C LEU A 181 -19.22 22.88 -11.29
N THR A 182 -19.76 21.67 -11.35
CA THR A 182 -19.18 20.48 -10.73
C THR A 182 -18.93 19.45 -11.81
N MET A 183 -17.75 18.85 -11.85
CA MET A 183 -17.38 17.89 -12.88
C MET A 183 -16.59 16.73 -12.28
N GLU A 184 -17.06 15.51 -12.55
CA GLU A 184 -16.39 14.26 -12.16
C GLU A 184 -16.38 13.24 -13.32
N ARG A 185 -15.32 12.42 -13.37
CA ARG A 185 -15.18 11.26 -14.30
C ARG A 185 -15.45 11.60 -15.77
N SER A 186 -15.27 12.87 -16.16
CA SER A 186 -15.72 13.41 -17.44
C SER A 186 -14.54 13.75 -18.35
N ARG A 187 -14.80 13.85 -19.65
CA ARG A 187 -13.76 14.01 -20.69
C ARG A 187 -14.02 15.23 -21.55
N ILE A 188 -13.07 16.18 -21.60
CA ILE A 188 -13.11 17.36 -22.46
C ILE A 188 -11.97 17.26 -23.46
N THR A 189 -12.27 16.97 -24.73
CA THR A 189 -11.22 16.62 -25.69
C THR A 189 -11.40 17.19 -27.09
N ASN A 190 -10.29 17.42 -27.79
CA ASN A 190 -10.27 17.89 -29.17
C ASN A 190 -11.09 19.17 -29.41
N ASN A 191 -11.24 20.02 -28.39
CA ASN A 191 -11.97 21.28 -28.51
C ASN A 191 -11.02 22.44 -28.84
N THR A 192 -11.53 23.44 -29.54
CA THR A 192 -10.72 24.57 -30.05
C THR A 192 -11.32 25.91 -29.67
N ALA A 193 -10.50 26.83 -29.17
CA ALA A 193 -10.92 28.20 -28.86
C ALA A 193 -9.83 29.26 -29.09
N ILE A 194 -10.18 30.54 -28.88
CA ILE A 194 -9.18 31.59 -28.69
C ILE A 194 -8.54 31.43 -27.31
N ASN A 195 -9.37 31.35 -26.26
CA ASN A 195 -8.94 31.08 -24.89
C ASN A 195 -9.79 29.96 -24.28
N GLY A 196 -9.15 29.06 -23.53
CA GLY A 196 -9.84 27.93 -22.90
C GLY A 196 -10.31 26.93 -23.96
N GLY A 197 -9.36 26.23 -24.59
CA GLY A 197 -9.69 25.24 -25.63
C GLY A 197 -10.69 24.21 -25.10
N GLY A 198 -10.40 23.65 -23.92
CA GLY A 198 -11.32 22.77 -23.20
C GLY A 198 -12.38 23.56 -22.41
N LEU A 199 -11.94 24.32 -21.41
CA LEU A 199 -12.79 25.09 -20.50
C LEU A 199 -12.33 26.54 -20.40
N TYR A 200 -13.27 27.47 -20.52
CA TYR A 200 -13.10 28.87 -20.12
C TYR A 200 -14.04 29.15 -18.95
N ASN A 201 -13.48 29.49 -17.80
CA ASN A 201 -14.24 29.76 -16.58
C ASN A 201 -14.19 31.26 -16.24
N ASN A 202 -15.35 31.85 -16.05
CA ASN A 202 -15.54 33.27 -15.82
C ASN A 202 -16.67 33.51 -14.82
N ILE A 203 -16.50 33.06 -13.57
CA ILE A 203 -17.62 33.08 -12.66
C ILE A 203 -17.81 34.48 -12.07
N ALA A 204 -18.86 35.17 -12.53
CA ALA A 204 -19.25 36.47 -12.00
C ALA A 204 -20.15 36.28 -10.76
N GLY A 205 -19.57 36.24 -9.55
CA GLY A 205 -20.33 36.23 -8.30
C GLY A 205 -19.91 35.11 -7.32
N ALA A 206 -20.89 34.49 -6.65
CA ALA A 206 -20.67 33.48 -5.60
C ALA A 206 -20.65 32.02 -6.12
N GLY A 207 -20.58 31.80 -7.44
CA GLY A 207 -20.45 30.46 -8.00
C GLY A 207 -19.00 29.94 -7.89
N GLU A 208 -18.83 28.63 -7.92
CA GLU A 208 -17.53 27.95 -7.84
C GLU A 208 -17.44 26.87 -8.92
N ALA A 209 -16.21 26.58 -9.37
CA ALA A 209 -15.92 25.45 -10.24
C ALA A 209 -15.15 24.36 -9.46
N HIS A 210 -15.79 23.21 -9.28
CA HIS A 210 -15.22 22.02 -8.65
C HIS A 210 -14.98 20.95 -9.71
N LEU A 211 -13.72 20.78 -10.12
CA LEU A 211 -13.28 19.78 -11.08
C LEU A 211 -12.52 18.72 -10.31
N THR A 212 -13.22 17.67 -9.91
CA THR A 212 -12.72 16.67 -8.95
C THR A 212 -12.80 15.27 -9.53
N ASN A 213 -11.94 14.35 -9.07
CA ASN A 213 -12.12 12.91 -9.23
C ASN A 213 -12.19 12.41 -10.68
N GLY A 214 -11.02 12.30 -11.32
CA GLY A 214 -10.83 11.52 -12.54
C GLY A 214 -11.34 12.19 -13.82
N ASN A 215 -11.24 13.52 -13.93
CA ASN A 215 -11.52 14.20 -15.21
C ASN A 215 -10.30 14.21 -16.12
N TYR A 216 -10.57 14.17 -17.42
CA TYR A 216 -9.54 14.22 -18.46
C TYR A 216 -9.74 15.43 -19.38
N PHE A 217 -8.74 16.31 -19.41
CA PHE A 217 -8.66 17.39 -20.40
C PHE A 217 -7.51 17.08 -21.34
N HIS A 218 -7.81 16.74 -22.60
CA HIS A 218 -6.73 16.43 -23.53
C HIS A 218 -6.97 16.76 -24.99
N ASN A 219 -5.87 17.02 -25.70
CA ASN A 219 -5.86 17.44 -27.11
C ASN A 219 -6.72 18.69 -27.37
N ASN A 220 -6.92 19.55 -26.37
CA ASN A 220 -7.62 20.80 -26.58
C ASN A 220 -6.63 21.88 -27.03
N GLU A 221 -7.09 22.78 -27.89
CA GLU A 221 -6.26 23.79 -28.54
C GLU A 221 -6.80 25.20 -28.31
N ALA A 222 -5.93 26.09 -27.85
CA ALA A 222 -6.20 27.52 -27.75
C ALA A 222 -5.24 28.31 -28.65
N SER A 223 -5.79 29.16 -29.52
CA SER A 223 -4.98 30.04 -30.37
C SER A 223 -4.31 31.20 -29.60
N GLN A 224 -4.62 31.36 -28.31
CA GLN A 224 -3.92 32.26 -27.40
C GLN A 224 -3.52 31.56 -26.10
N HIS A 225 -4.43 31.37 -25.15
CA HIS A 225 -4.08 30.93 -23.79
C HIS A 225 -4.98 29.81 -23.25
N GLY A 226 -4.45 28.98 -22.36
CA GLY A 226 -5.23 27.95 -21.65
C GLY A 226 -5.72 26.88 -22.62
N GLY A 227 -4.82 26.07 -23.15
CA GLY A 227 -5.18 25.01 -24.10
C GLY A 227 -6.22 24.06 -23.49
N GLY A 228 -5.97 23.60 -22.25
CA GLY A 228 -6.93 22.84 -21.46
C GLY A 228 -7.94 23.75 -20.79
N ILE A 229 -7.48 24.54 -19.82
CA ILE A 229 -8.30 25.37 -18.93
C ILE A 229 -7.78 26.81 -18.95
N TYR A 230 -8.71 27.76 -19.09
CA TYR A 230 -8.48 29.17 -18.85
C TYR A 230 -9.39 29.62 -17.69
N GLN A 231 -8.78 30.07 -16.59
CA GLN A 231 -9.46 30.67 -15.45
C GLN A 231 -9.34 32.19 -15.55
N ASN A 232 -10.47 32.87 -15.72
CA ASN A 232 -10.54 34.32 -15.86
C ASN A 232 -11.00 35.03 -14.58
N SER A 233 -11.92 34.43 -13.83
CA SER A 233 -12.48 34.96 -12.59
C SER A 233 -13.23 33.89 -11.82
N GLY A 234 -13.39 34.09 -10.51
CA GLY A 234 -14.04 33.14 -9.59
C GLY A 234 -13.05 32.19 -8.90
N LEU A 235 -13.60 31.15 -8.25
CA LEU A 235 -12.83 30.08 -7.62
C LEU A 235 -12.81 28.83 -8.50
N LEU A 236 -11.64 28.19 -8.55
CA LEU A 236 -11.44 26.87 -9.15
C LEU A 236 -10.80 25.95 -8.11
N PHE A 237 -11.41 24.79 -7.91
CA PHE A 237 -10.83 23.65 -7.23
C PHE A 237 -10.55 22.57 -8.28
N LEU A 238 -9.27 22.32 -8.54
CA LEU A 238 -8.82 21.29 -9.47
C LEU A 238 -8.11 20.19 -8.68
N ASP A 239 -8.80 19.08 -8.43
CA ASP A 239 -8.35 17.98 -7.56
C ASP A 239 -8.47 16.62 -8.25
N GLY A 240 -7.39 15.84 -8.33
CA GLY A 240 -7.46 14.46 -8.82
C GLY A 240 -7.74 14.33 -10.33
N ASN A 241 -7.14 15.19 -11.18
CA ASN A 241 -7.41 15.21 -12.63
C ASN A 241 -6.17 14.92 -13.48
N GLN A 242 -6.41 14.57 -14.75
CA GLN A 242 -5.38 14.46 -15.77
C GLN A 242 -5.55 15.52 -16.86
N LEU A 243 -4.50 16.32 -17.08
CA LEU A 243 -4.46 17.33 -18.13
C LEU A 243 -3.25 17.07 -19.03
N TYR A 244 -3.49 16.66 -20.27
CA TYR A 244 -2.40 16.27 -21.16
C TYR A 244 -2.62 16.58 -22.64
N ASN A 245 -1.54 16.71 -23.40
CA ASN A 245 -1.57 17.02 -24.84
C ASN A 245 -2.37 18.30 -25.19
N ASN A 246 -2.60 19.19 -24.24
CA ASN A 246 -3.27 20.45 -24.54
C ASN A 246 -2.26 21.46 -25.09
N THR A 247 -2.69 22.28 -26.04
CA THR A 247 -1.82 23.22 -26.74
C THR A 247 -2.35 24.64 -26.67
N ALA A 248 -1.50 25.58 -26.27
CA ALA A 248 -1.75 27.02 -26.36
C ALA A 248 -0.67 27.67 -27.23
N ALA A 249 -1.06 28.59 -28.12
CA ALA A 249 -0.11 29.32 -28.95
C ALA A 249 0.77 30.29 -28.14
N ASN A 250 0.27 30.82 -27.02
CA ASN A 250 1.02 31.71 -26.15
C ASN A 250 1.41 31.01 -24.84
N ASP A 251 0.54 31.02 -23.84
CA ASP A 251 0.89 30.64 -22.46
C ASP A 251 -0.17 29.73 -21.83
N GLY A 252 0.24 28.91 -20.86
CA GLY A 252 -0.67 27.99 -20.16
C GLY A 252 -1.16 26.88 -21.08
N GLY A 253 -0.26 25.96 -21.45
CA GLY A 253 -0.59 24.86 -22.35
C GLY A 253 -1.73 24.01 -21.78
N ALA A 254 -1.58 23.58 -20.52
CA ALA A 254 -2.66 22.94 -19.78
C ALA A 254 -3.56 23.97 -19.10
N ILE A 255 -3.00 24.82 -18.23
CA ILE A 255 -3.75 25.74 -17.37
C ILE A 255 -3.22 27.16 -17.50
N TYR A 256 -4.13 28.12 -17.68
CA TYR A 256 -3.84 29.55 -17.59
C TYR A 256 -4.72 30.18 -16.51
N LEU A 257 -4.09 30.88 -15.55
CA LEU A 257 -4.75 31.57 -14.44
C LEU A 257 -4.58 33.09 -14.56
N LEU A 258 -5.69 33.82 -14.55
CA LEU A 258 -5.78 35.27 -14.61
C LEU A 258 -6.80 35.77 -13.59
N ASP A 259 -6.43 36.81 -12.81
CA ASP A 259 -7.34 37.61 -11.98
C ASP A 259 -8.39 36.80 -11.17
N SER A 260 -8.00 35.62 -10.66
CA SER A 260 -8.87 34.77 -9.83
C SER A 260 -8.93 35.26 -8.39
N GLY A 261 -10.01 34.92 -7.67
CA GLY A 261 -10.17 35.25 -6.25
C GLY A 261 -9.09 34.63 -5.35
N ASP A 262 -9.06 35.05 -4.08
CA ASP A 262 -8.18 34.45 -3.07
C ASP A 262 -8.54 32.96 -2.87
N ASP A 263 -7.55 32.08 -2.61
CA ASP A 263 -7.69 30.63 -2.32
C ASP A 263 -8.04 29.69 -3.50
N LEU A 264 -7.52 29.93 -4.72
CA LEU A 264 -7.59 28.94 -5.81
C LEU A 264 -6.69 27.72 -5.51
N GLU A 265 -7.21 26.50 -5.70
CA GLU A 265 -6.46 25.25 -5.46
C GLU A 265 -6.26 24.42 -6.73
N VAL A 266 -4.99 24.07 -7.00
CA VAL A 266 -4.58 23.06 -7.99
C VAL A 266 -3.83 21.98 -7.23
N ARG A 267 -4.46 20.82 -7.01
CA ARG A 267 -3.89 19.73 -6.23
C ARG A 267 -4.16 18.32 -6.76
N ASN A 268 -3.31 17.36 -6.42
CA ASN A 268 -3.44 15.96 -6.82
C ASN A 268 -3.63 15.76 -8.34
N ASN A 269 -3.04 16.60 -9.20
CA ASN A 269 -3.22 16.48 -10.65
C ASN A 269 -1.98 15.93 -11.34
N PHE A 270 -2.20 15.08 -12.35
CA PHE A 270 -1.20 14.72 -13.35
C PHE A 270 -1.28 15.66 -14.55
N ILE A 271 -0.25 16.48 -14.77
CA ILE A 271 -0.22 17.50 -15.82
C ILE A 271 0.99 17.24 -16.71
N PHE A 272 0.76 16.63 -17.89
CA PHE A 272 1.88 16.13 -18.70
C PHE A 272 1.73 16.34 -20.19
N ASN A 273 2.85 16.49 -20.89
CA ASN A 273 2.93 16.64 -22.34
C ASN A 273 2.05 17.77 -22.91
N ASN A 274 1.84 18.84 -22.15
CA ASN A 274 1.14 20.04 -22.63
C ASN A 274 2.12 21.02 -23.27
N THR A 275 1.66 21.81 -24.23
CA THR A 275 2.52 22.71 -25.01
C THR A 275 2.04 24.16 -24.93
N ALA A 276 2.92 25.06 -24.52
CA ALA A 276 2.78 26.51 -24.65
C ALA A 276 3.84 27.04 -25.62
N SER A 277 3.44 27.43 -26.84
CA SER A 277 4.40 27.85 -27.88
C SER A 277 5.08 29.19 -27.58
N GLY A 278 4.49 30.01 -26.70
CA GLY A 278 5.11 31.21 -26.12
C GLY A 278 6.16 30.90 -25.03
N ASN A 279 6.41 29.62 -24.73
CA ASN A 279 7.40 29.11 -23.80
C ASN A 279 7.20 29.54 -22.33
N ARG A 280 5.96 29.73 -21.89
CA ARG A 280 5.64 30.04 -20.49
C ARG A 280 4.48 29.18 -19.99
N GLY A 281 4.79 28.34 -19.01
CA GLY A 281 3.82 27.48 -18.35
C GLY A 281 3.20 26.47 -19.32
N GLY A 282 4.01 25.57 -19.88
CA GLY A 282 3.52 24.43 -20.64
C GLY A 282 2.49 23.64 -19.83
N GLY A 283 2.81 23.37 -18.57
CA GLY A 283 1.86 22.87 -17.57
C GLY A 283 0.90 23.96 -17.10
N LEU A 284 1.41 24.89 -16.27
CA LEU A 284 0.61 25.94 -15.65
C LEU A 284 1.27 27.31 -15.80
N PHE A 285 0.48 28.29 -16.24
CA PHE A 285 0.84 29.70 -16.22
C PHE A 285 -0.08 30.47 -15.27
N ASN A 286 0.50 31.12 -14.27
CA ASN A 286 -0.19 32.04 -13.37
C ASN A 286 0.27 33.48 -13.62
N LEU A 287 -0.62 34.34 -14.11
CA LEU A 287 -0.27 35.74 -14.37
C LEU A 287 -0.18 36.55 -13.06
N ASN A 288 -1.20 36.47 -12.22
CA ASN A 288 -1.36 37.37 -11.08
C ASN A 288 -2.37 36.86 -10.03
N THR A 289 -2.71 35.58 -10.05
CA THR A 289 -3.63 34.95 -9.09
C THR A 289 -2.88 34.52 -7.82
N ALA A 290 -3.56 34.61 -6.68
CA ALA A 290 -3.16 33.94 -5.43
C ALA A 290 -3.59 32.46 -5.50
N VAL A 291 -2.64 31.53 -5.61
CA VAL A 291 -2.93 30.10 -5.87
C VAL A 291 -2.11 29.15 -5.00
N HIS A 292 -2.76 28.10 -4.53
CA HIS A 292 -2.14 26.92 -3.93
C HIS A 292 -1.92 25.85 -5.00
N ILE A 293 -0.66 25.50 -5.25
CA ILE A 293 -0.26 24.48 -6.21
C ILE A 293 0.43 23.38 -5.39
N TRP A 294 -0.33 22.37 -5.00
CA TRP A 294 0.10 21.37 -4.01
C TRP A 294 -0.04 19.94 -4.51
N HIS A 295 0.91 19.05 -4.25
CA HIS A 295 0.76 17.63 -4.60
C HIS A 295 0.39 17.41 -6.07
N ASN A 296 1.07 18.07 -7.01
CA ASN A 296 0.85 17.81 -8.45
C ASN A 296 2.10 17.21 -9.07
N THR A 297 1.92 16.51 -10.18
CA THR A 297 3.00 15.89 -10.95
C THR A 297 3.02 16.47 -12.37
N PHE A 298 4.00 17.33 -12.65
CA PHE A 298 4.21 18.02 -13.91
C PHE A 298 5.34 17.36 -14.72
N VAL A 299 4.99 16.64 -15.79
CA VAL A 299 5.96 15.82 -16.53
C VAL A 299 5.99 16.19 -18.01
N ILE A 300 7.19 16.33 -18.58
CA ILE A 300 7.42 16.49 -20.03
C ILE A 300 6.60 17.61 -20.72
N ASN A 301 6.23 18.68 -19.99
CA ASN A 301 5.52 19.81 -20.59
C ASN A 301 6.49 20.70 -21.39
N ASN A 302 6.03 21.21 -22.53
CA ASN A 302 6.77 22.09 -23.41
C ASN A 302 6.38 23.56 -23.19
N GLY A 303 7.37 24.39 -22.85
CA GLY A 303 7.18 25.73 -22.29
C GLY A 303 7.33 25.80 -20.77
N GLY A 304 7.86 24.75 -20.14
CA GLY A 304 8.10 24.62 -18.70
C GLY A 304 6.94 23.98 -17.93
N GLY A 305 7.20 23.63 -16.66
CA GLY A 305 6.21 23.08 -15.74
C GLY A 305 5.28 24.19 -15.21
N ILE A 306 5.79 24.98 -14.27
CA ILE A 306 5.07 26.09 -13.63
C ILE A 306 5.76 27.42 -13.98
N TYR A 307 4.97 28.38 -14.44
CA TYR A 307 5.37 29.78 -14.55
C TYR A 307 4.43 30.64 -13.72
N SER A 308 4.94 31.38 -12.73
CA SER A 308 4.13 32.24 -11.87
C SER A 308 4.68 33.66 -11.76
N SER A 309 3.85 34.65 -12.11
CA SER A 309 4.05 36.06 -11.77
C SER A 309 3.11 36.58 -10.67
N GLY A 310 2.13 35.76 -10.25
CA GLY A 310 1.28 36.01 -9.09
C GLY A 310 1.86 35.47 -7.78
N ALA A 311 1.11 35.65 -6.68
CA ALA A 311 1.42 35.00 -5.41
C ALA A 311 1.07 33.51 -5.51
N ALA A 312 2.05 32.62 -5.41
CA ALA A 312 1.79 31.18 -5.46
C ALA A 312 2.49 30.50 -4.29
N SER A 313 1.76 29.59 -3.63
CA SER A 313 2.33 28.57 -2.74
C SER A 313 2.54 27.31 -3.57
N ILE A 314 3.79 26.98 -3.86
CA ILE A 314 4.21 25.87 -4.73
C ILE A 314 4.89 24.81 -3.86
N HIS A 315 4.13 23.85 -3.35
CA HIS A 315 4.63 22.89 -2.35
C HIS A 315 4.32 21.46 -2.76
N SER A 316 5.20 20.52 -2.43
CA SER A 316 4.94 19.08 -2.63
C SER A 316 4.63 18.69 -4.08
N ASN A 317 5.21 19.40 -5.06
CA ASN A 317 5.02 19.05 -6.47
C ASN A 317 6.23 18.30 -7.04
N ILE A 318 5.97 17.36 -7.93
CA ILE A 318 6.98 16.79 -8.82
C ILE A 318 7.00 17.60 -10.11
N LEU A 319 8.18 18.08 -10.51
CA LEU A 319 8.43 18.74 -11.78
C LEU A 319 9.57 18.05 -12.50
N ASP A 320 9.23 17.17 -13.42
CA ASP A 320 10.18 16.27 -14.07
C ASP A 320 10.23 16.46 -15.59
N SER A 321 11.44 16.60 -16.13
CA SER A 321 11.70 16.48 -17.56
C SER A 321 10.95 17.49 -18.44
N ASN A 322 10.56 18.65 -17.89
CA ASN A 322 9.86 19.69 -18.65
C ASN A 322 10.84 20.45 -19.58
N GLN A 323 10.40 20.73 -20.81
CA GLN A 323 11.14 21.54 -21.77
C GLN A 323 10.92 23.03 -21.46
N GLY A 324 11.83 23.59 -20.67
CA GLY A 324 11.71 24.91 -20.07
C GLY A 324 12.10 24.86 -18.60
N ALA A 325 11.68 25.88 -17.85
CA ALA A 325 11.86 25.87 -16.41
C ALA A 325 10.95 24.82 -15.76
N GLY A 326 11.44 24.09 -14.74
CA GLY A 326 10.55 23.36 -13.83
C GLY A 326 9.66 24.39 -13.13
N ILE A 327 10.25 25.19 -12.26
CA ILE A 327 9.60 26.32 -11.60
C ILE A 327 10.22 27.63 -12.09
N HIS A 328 9.39 28.51 -12.65
CA HIS A 328 9.75 29.89 -12.96
C HIS A 328 8.90 30.84 -12.15
N THR A 329 9.52 31.73 -11.39
CA THR A 329 8.79 32.82 -10.72
C THR A 329 9.41 34.17 -11.02
N THR A 330 8.63 35.24 -10.84
CA THR A 330 9.11 36.62 -11.06
C THR A 330 8.92 37.54 -9.85
N ASN A 331 8.25 37.05 -8.80
CA ASN A 331 8.07 37.73 -7.51
C ASN A 331 9.34 37.59 -6.65
N ALA A 332 9.67 38.62 -5.87
CA ALA A 332 10.96 38.71 -5.17
C ALA A 332 11.19 37.67 -4.04
N ASN A 333 10.17 36.87 -3.69
CA ASN A 333 10.24 35.81 -2.67
C ASN A 333 9.09 34.80 -2.87
N PRO A 334 9.22 33.83 -3.79
CA PRO A 334 8.18 32.82 -3.99
C PRO A 334 8.08 31.89 -2.79
N ASP A 335 6.85 31.57 -2.36
CA ASP A 335 6.57 30.50 -1.39
C ASP A 335 6.68 29.17 -2.13
N SER A 336 7.87 28.57 -2.10
CA SER A 336 8.21 27.37 -2.88
C SER A 336 9.15 26.49 -2.06
N ASN A 337 8.66 25.33 -1.63
CA ASN A 337 9.43 24.37 -0.83
C ASN A 337 8.86 22.95 -0.96
N TYR A 338 9.59 21.93 -0.50
CA TYR A 338 9.14 20.53 -0.56
C TYR A 338 8.82 20.03 -1.99
N ASN A 339 9.45 20.57 -3.02
CA ASN A 339 9.21 20.14 -4.41
C ASN A 339 10.32 19.21 -4.91
N ASN A 340 9.96 18.22 -5.70
CA ASN A 340 10.92 17.42 -6.43
C ASN A 340 11.11 17.97 -7.85
N VAL A 341 12.14 18.79 -8.06
CA VAL A 341 12.39 19.48 -9.34
C VAL A 341 13.61 18.87 -10.02
N TYR A 342 13.37 18.06 -11.04
CA TYR A 342 14.39 17.19 -11.64
C TYR A 342 14.36 17.19 -13.17
N ASN A 343 15.54 17.06 -13.79
CA ASN A 343 15.73 16.88 -15.24
C ASN A 343 15.01 17.88 -16.18
N ASN A 344 14.61 19.05 -15.70
CA ASN A 344 14.05 20.10 -16.55
C ASN A 344 15.17 20.78 -17.35
N THR A 345 14.83 21.49 -18.45
CA THR A 345 15.84 22.29 -19.17
C THR A 345 16.54 23.27 -18.24
N THR A 346 15.80 23.82 -17.27
CA THR A 346 16.34 24.46 -16.08
C THR A 346 15.41 24.15 -14.92
N ASN A 347 15.91 23.70 -13.76
CA ASN A 347 15.01 23.37 -12.65
C ASN A 347 14.31 24.62 -12.10
N TYR A 348 15.08 25.69 -11.85
CA TYR A 348 14.57 26.95 -11.31
C TYR A 348 14.98 28.14 -12.19
N ALA A 349 14.06 29.07 -12.44
CA ALA A 349 14.31 30.25 -13.26
C ALA A 349 13.60 31.52 -12.74
N GLY A 350 14.08 32.67 -13.21
CA GLY A 350 13.59 33.97 -12.74
C GLY A 350 14.08 34.26 -11.33
N THR A 351 13.17 34.49 -10.40
CA THR A 351 13.46 34.65 -8.95
C THR A 351 13.33 33.34 -8.17
N ALA A 352 12.86 32.26 -8.80
CA ALA A 352 12.78 30.95 -8.17
C ALA A 352 14.17 30.41 -7.86
N VAL A 353 14.31 29.85 -6.67
CA VAL A 353 15.48 29.14 -6.18
C VAL A 353 14.99 27.88 -5.48
N ALA A 354 15.85 26.87 -5.34
CA ALA A 354 15.52 25.68 -4.57
C ALA A 354 15.19 26.06 -3.12
N GLY A 355 14.03 25.61 -2.65
CA GLY A 355 13.64 25.62 -1.25
C GLY A 355 14.54 24.73 -0.40
N ALA A 356 14.44 24.88 0.92
CA ALA A 356 15.29 24.16 1.86
C ALA A 356 15.06 22.63 1.83
N ASN A 357 13.84 22.21 1.50
CA ASN A 357 13.40 20.82 1.47
C ASN A 357 13.11 20.33 0.03
N ASP A 358 13.55 21.07 -0.99
CA ASP A 358 13.38 20.64 -2.37
C ASP A 358 14.35 19.49 -2.71
N ILE A 359 13.87 18.53 -3.49
CA ILE A 359 14.62 17.34 -3.92
C ILE A 359 15.00 17.46 -5.39
N ALA A 360 16.28 17.27 -5.71
CA ALA A 360 16.82 17.33 -7.06
C ALA A 360 17.28 15.95 -7.58
N GLN A 361 16.51 14.91 -7.27
CA GLN A 361 16.76 13.52 -7.67
C GLN A 361 15.60 12.98 -8.53
N ALA A 362 15.83 11.85 -9.19
CA ALA A 362 14.79 11.23 -10.01
C ALA A 362 13.58 10.82 -9.13
N PRO A 363 12.33 11.13 -9.55
CA PRO A 363 11.14 10.76 -8.79
C PRO A 363 10.84 9.25 -8.77
N LEU A 364 11.41 8.46 -9.69
CA LEU A 364 11.19 7.01 -9.83
C LEU A 364 9.71 6.59 -9.89
N TYR A 365 9.20 6.44 -11.10
CA TYR A 365 7.82 5.99 -11.34
C TYR A 365 7.76 4.52 -11.73
N ILE A 366 6.59 3.91 -11.56
CA ILE A 366 6.33 2.53 -11.96
C ILE A 366 6.45 2.33 -13.47
N ASP A 367 5.73 3.13 -14.26
CA ASP A 367 5.79 3.06 -15.71
C ASP A 367 5.44 4.40 -16.39
N ALA A 368 6.36 5.34 -16.28
CA ALA A 368 6.24 6.64 -16.94
C ALA A 368 6.07 6.52 -18.48
N GLY A 369 6.53 5.42 -19.10
CA GLY A 369 6.35 5.17 -20.53
C GLY A 369 4.89 4.97 -20.92
N ASN A 370 4.11 4.36 -20.03
CA ASN A 370 2.66 4.17 -20.15
C ASN A 370 1.83 5.23 -19.42
N ARG A 371 2.47 6.32 -18.94
CA ARG A 371 1.86 7.43 -18.19
C ARG A 371 1.34 7.01 -16.81
N ASP A 372 1.93 5.96 -16.26
CA ASP A 372 1.78 5.61 -14.86
C ASP A 372 2.86 6.35 -14.06
N TYR A 373 2.45 7.44 -13.42
CA TYR A 373 3.32 8.31 -12.63
C TYR A 373 3.20 8.06 -11.12
N HIS A 374 2.67 6.91 -10.72
CA HIS A 374 2.75 6.49 -9.33
C HIS A 374 4.21 6.27 -8.94
N LEU A 375 4.53 6.59 -7.69
CA LEU A 375 5.87 6.47 -7.13
C LEU A 375 6.21 4.99 -6.86
N LEU A 376 7.48 4.68 -7.09
CA LEU A 376 8.10 3.46 -6.56
C LEU A 376 8.54 3.67 -5.11
N GLU A 377 8.64 2.58 -4.36
CA GLU A 377 9.11 2.55 -2.96
C GLU A 377 10.44 3.26 -2.77
N GLU A 378 11.37 3.11 -3.71
CA GLU A 378 12.72 3.66 -3.63
C GLU A 378 12.80 5.16 -3.96
N SER A 379 11.66 5.78 -4.30
CA SER A 379 11.61 7.20 -4.57
C SER A 379 11.99 8.02 -3.33
N ARG A 380 12.82 9.04 -3.55
CA ARG A 380 13.12 10.04 -2.52
C ARG A 380 11.96 11.03 -2.29
N GLY A 381 10.89 10.96 -3.09
CA GLY A 381 9.69 11.75 -2.88
C GLY A 381 8.75 11.17 -1.81
N VAL A 382 8.94 9.91 -1.43
CA VAL A 382 8.13 9.23 -0.41
C VAL A 382 8.41 9.80 0.97
N ASP A 383 7.36 10.12 1.74
CA ASP A 383 7.37 10.73 3.08
C ASP A 383 7.99 12.13 3.18
N GLU A 384 8.23 12.82 2.06
CA GLU A 384 9.03 14.05 1.98
C GLU A 384 8.23 15.28 1.52
N GLY A 385 6.91 15.17 1.45
CA GLY A 385 5.96 16.25 1.24
C GLY A 385 5.88 17.21 2.42
N ASP A 386 5.16 18.31 2.25
CA ASP A 386 5.01 19.33 3.29
C ASP A 386 3.98 18.86 4.32
N PRO A 387 4.37 18.56 5.58
CA PRO A 387 3.44 18.10 6.60
C PRO A 387 2.46 19.19 7.06
N GLY A 388 2.69 20.45 6.69
CA GLY A 388 1.77 21.55 6.96
C GLY A 388 0.54 21.58 6.06
N ILE A 389 0.52 20.79 4.97
CA ILE A 389 -0.57 20.75 4.00
C ILE A 389 -1.50 19.58 4.31
N GLY A 390 -2.64 19.87 4.95
CA GLY A 390 -3.62 18.88 5.39
C GLY A 390 -4.57 18.41 4.28
N ILE A 391 -4.05 17.82 3.20
CA ILE A 391 -4.87 17.17 2.15
C ILE A 391 -4.98 15.67 2.50
N PRO A 392 -6.19 15.14 2.75
CA PRO A 392 -6.36 13.82 3.35
C PRO A 392 -6.27 12.64 2.38
N ASN A 393 -6.45 12.88 1.07
CA ASN A 393 -6.35 11.83 0.07
C ASN A 393 -5.59 12.32 -1.18
N ASP A 394 -4.97 11.37 -1.88
CA ASP A 394 -4.20 11.60 -3.09
C ASP A 394 -5.05 11.51 -4.38
N TYR A 395 -4.41 11.34 -5.54
CA TYR A 395 -5.08 11.23 -6.83
C TYR A 395 -6.00 10.01 -6.98
N ASP A 396 -5.61 8.83 -6.47
CA ASP A 396 -6.39 7.58 -6.57
C ASP A 396 -7.22 7.29 -5.30
N ASN A 397 -7.30 8.30 -4.42
CA ASN A 397 -8.06 8.30 -3.17
C ASN A 397 -7.48 7.35 -2.11
N ASP A 398 -6.16 7.15 -2.14
CA ASP A 398 -5.39 6.62 -1.03
C ASP A 398 -5.25 7.68 0.07
N LEU A 399 -5.18 7.23 1.33
CA LEU A 399 -5.02 8.11 2.49
C LEU A 399 -3.68 8.84 2.41
N ARG A 400 -3.65 10.09 2.89
CA ARG A 400 -2.43 10.87 3.05
C ARG A 400 -2.32 11.43 4.48
N PRO A 401 -1.22 11.18 5.20
CA PRO A 401 -0.10 10.34 4.79
C PRO A 401 -0.39 8.84 4.89
N THR A 402 0.25 8.04 4.04
CA THR A 402 0.49 6.61 4.32
C THR A 402 1.96 6.45 4.68
N ASN A 403 2.26 6.07 5.92
CA ASN A 403 3.56 6.09 6.63
C ASN A 403 3.82 7.33 7.50
N ASN A 404 4.92 8.05 7.28
CA ASN A 404 5.52 8.99 8.21
C ASN A 404 5.18 10.45 7.89
N GLY A 405 4.96 10.73 6.61
CA GLY A 405 4.62 12.05 6.09
C GLY A 405 3.94 11.92 4.74
N PRO A 406 3.37 13.03 4.22
CA PRO A 406 2.77 13.00 2.89
C PRO A 406 3.87 12.87 1.84
N ASP A 407 3.56 12.32 0.68
CA ASP A 407 4.51 12.23 -0.43
C ASP A 407 4.58 13.52 -1.24
N ILE A 408 5.73 13.76 -1.88
CA ILE A 408 5.84 14.77 -2.93
C ILE A 408 5.18 14.24 -4.20
N GLY A 409 4.23 14.98 -4.76
CA GLY A 409 3.55 14.64 -6.01
C GLY A 409 2.07 14.35 -5.82
N ALA A 410 1.41 13.97 -6.92
CA ALA A 410 -0.03 13.67 -6.93
C ALA A 410 -0.40 12.32 -6.32
N ASP A 411 0.55 11.39 -6.31
CA ASP A 411 0.43 10.04 -5.78
C ASP A 411 0.94 9.98 -4.35
N GLU A 412 0.27 9.22 -3.51
CA GLU A 412 0.76 8.76 -2.22
C GLU A 412 1.12 7.27 -2.32
N TYR A 413 2.37 6.95 -2.08
CA TYR A 413 2.84 5.57 -2.05
C TYR A 413 2.22 4.83 -0.86
N ASN A 414 1.10 4.16 -1.15
CA ASN A 414 0.33 3.45 -0.16
C ASN A 414 0.98 2.11 0.23
N SER A 415 1.82 2.09 1.27
CA SER A 415 2.38 0.84 1.84
C SER A 415 1.85 0.43 3.21
N CYS A 416 1.40 1.37 4.05
CA CYS A 416 0.90 1.08 5.39
C CYS A 416 -0.58 1.40 5.47
N LEU A 417 -1.40 0.37 5.72
CA LEU A 417 -2.82 0.52 5.98
C LEU A 417 -3.16 -0.23 7.25
N VAL A 418 -3.73 0.48 8.21
CA VAL A 418 -4.00 -0.04 9.55
C VAL A 418 -5.47 0.19 9.89
N GLN A 419 -6.14 -0.82 10.44
CA GLN A 419 -7.52 -0.73 10.91
C GLN A 419 -7.58 -0.87 12.42
N VAL A 420 -8.38 -0.02 13.06
CA VAL A 420 -8.83 -0.16 14.45
C VAL A 420 -10.33 0.08 14.47
N ASP A 421 -11.11 -0.92 14.88
CA ASP A 421 -12.56 -0.95 14.72
C ASP A 421 -12.99 -0.60 13.27
N ASP A 422 -13.83 0.42 13.09
CA ASP A 422 -14.31 0.90 11.78
C ASP A 422 -13.40 1.97 11.14
N GLN A 423 -12.30 2.37 11.81
CA GLN A 423 -11.41 3.43 11.34
C GLN A 423 -10.16 2.87 10.64
N ILE A 424 -9.76 3.52 9.55
CA ILE A 424 -8.56 3.22 8.77
C ILE A 424 -7.55 4.36 8.93
N PHE A 425 -6.30 3.99 9.12
CA PHE A 425 -5.17 4.88 9.32
C PHE A 425 -4.07 4.54 8.30
N GLY A 426 -3.41 5.57 7.78
CA GLY A 426 -2.18 5.41 6.98
C GLY A 426 -0.91 5.35 7.84
N VAL A 427 -1.00 5.69 9.13
CA VAL A 427 0.14 5.78 10.06
C VAL A 427 -0.06 4.82 11.23
N LEU A 428 0.89 3.91 11.45
CA LEU A 428 0.77 2.89 12.52
C LEU A 428 0.72 3.52 13.92
N GLN A 429 1.56 4.51 14.21
CA GLN A 429 1.54 5.15 15.53
C GLN A 429 0.23 5.86 15.82
N ASP A 430 -0.40 6.49 14.83
CA ASP A 430 -1.69 7.16 15.03
C ASP A 430 -2.81 6.14 15.31
N ALA A 431 -2.77 4.97 14.66
CA ALA A 431 -3.68 3.87 14.95
C ALA A 431 -3.51 3.34 16.38
N ILE A 432 -2.25 3.21 16.85
CA ILE A 432 -1.95 2.81 18.23
C ILE A 432 -2.44 3.88 19.21
N ASP A 433 -2.12 5.15 18.98
CA ASP A 433 -2.56 6.27 19.83
C ASP A 433 -4.10 6.32 19.92
N TYR A 434 -4.80 6.01 18.82
CA TYR A 434 -6.27 5.87 18.80
C TYR A 434 -6.75 4.66 19.60
N ALA A 435 -6.16 3.48 19.41
CA ALA A 435 -6.49 2.26 20.16
C ALA A 435 -6.30 2.43 21.68
N GLU A 436 -5.23 3.11 22.10
CA GLU A 436 -4.93 3.35 23.53
C GLU A 436 -5.87 4.40 24.16
N SER A 437 -6.58 5.19 23.35
CA SER A 437 -7.51 6.21 23.85
C SER A 437 -8.77 5.66 24.53
N PHE A 438 -9.06 4.36 24.37
CA PHE A 438 -10.29 3.71 24.85
C PHE A 438 -10.26 3.22 26.31
N ALA A 439 -9.23 3.55 27.11
CA ALA A 439 -9.00 2.94 28.42
C ALA A 439 -10.16 3.07 29.46
N PRO A 440 -10.44 2.05 30.31
CA PRO A 440 -10.02 0.64 30.23
C PRO A 440 -11.15 -0.25 29.69
N GLY A 441 -10.94 -0.85 28.52
CA GLY A 441 -11.81 -1.81 27.83
C GLY A 441 -11.04 -3.07 27.39
N PRO A 442 -11.64 -3.99 26.60
CA PRO A 442 -10.93 -5.18 26.11
C PRO A 442 -9.68 -4.78 25.30
N PHE A 443 -8.64 -5.63 25.30
CA PHE A 443 -7.42 -5.48 24.50
C PHE A 443 -7.78 -5.06 23.06
N PRO A 444 -7.58 -3.79 22.66
CA PRO A 444 -7.90 -3.35 21.31
C PRO A 444 -6.98 -4.07 20.32
N GLU A 445 -7.54 -4.46 19.18
CA GLU A 445 -6.82 -5.10 18.09
C GLU A 445 -6.49 -4.05 17.02
N VAL A 446 -5.19 -3.86 16.78
CA VAL A 446 -4.64 -3.03 15.71
C VAL A 446 -4.25 -3.96 14.55
N LYS A 447 -4.99 -3.87 13.47
CA LYS A 447 -4.89 -4.76 12.30
C LYS A 447 -4.09 -4.08 11.19
N ILE A 448 -3.03 -4.72 10.72
CA ILE A 448 -2.11 -4.15 9.73
C ILE A 448 -2.20 -4.96 8.45
N ALA A 449 -2.46 -4.27 7.34
CA ALA A 449 -2.51 -4.91 6.04
C ALA A 449 -1.11 -5.29 5.53
N ARG A 450 -1.06 -6.15 4.50
CA ARG A 450 0.16 -6.45 3.75
C ARG A 450 0.76 -5.16 3.16
N GLY A 451 2.08 -5.04 3.27
CA GLY A 451 2.84 -3.85 2.89
C GLY A 451 3.89 -3.48 3.93
N SER A 452 4.32 -2.22 3.93
CA SER A 452 5.39 -1.73 4.81
C SER A 452 4.94 -0.48 5.55
N CYS A 453 5.03 -0.50 6.87
CA CYS A 453 4.86 0.64 7.75
C CYS A 453 6.24 1.17 8.12
N ARG A 454 6.60 2.30 7.51
CA ARG A 454 7.96 2.82 7.52
C ARG A 454 8.12 4.06 8.38
N GLY A 455 9.36 4.24 8.82
CA GLY A 455 9.82 5.42 9.51
C GLY A 455 9.46 5.39 11.01
N VAL A 456 9.90 6.43 11.71
CA VAL A 456 9.80 6.49 13.18
C VAL A 456 9.11 7.76 13.66
N PHE A 457 8.45 7.65 14.81
CA PHE A 457 7.87 8.76 15.54
C PHE A 457 8.53 8.94 16.91
N THR A 458 8.84 10.18 17.27
CA THR A 458 9.32 10.48 18.62
C THR A 458 8.15 10.51 19.61
N ARG A 459 8.09 9.50 20.50
CA ARG A 459 7.20 9.46 21.67
C ARG A 459 8.04 9.25 22.91
N ASN A 460 7.73 9.96 23.99
CA ASN A 460 8.47 9.91 25.26
C ASN A 460 10.00 10.13 25.16
N GLY A 461 10.46 10.88 24.15
CA GLY A 461 11.87 11.20 23.95
C GLY A 461 12.70 10.13 23.22
N THR A 462 12.07 9.07 22.72
CA THR A 462 12.67 8.05 21.84
C THR A 462 11.95 8.02 20.50
N SER A 463 12.67 7.76 19.40
CA SER A 463 12.06 7.46 18.11
C SER A 463 11.92 5.96 17.89
N GLN A 464 10.71 5.56 17.47
CA GLN A 464 10.37 4.19 17.13
C GLN A 464 9.24 4.13 16.10
N VAL A 465 9.12 3.02 15.36
CA VAL A 465 7.96 2.78 14.48
C VAL A 465 6.68 2.71 15.30
N ALA A 466 6.71 1.99 16.42
CA ALA A 466 5.59 1.87 17.35
C ALA A 466 6.02 1.97 18.82
N TYR A 467 5.42 2.93 19.50
CA TYR A 467 5.41 3.09 20.96
C TYR A 467 4.08 2.58 21.49
N ILE A 468 4.14 1.59 22.37
CA ILE A 468 2.98 0.93 22.94
C ILE A 468 3.03 1.12 24.45
N SER A 469 2.03 1.78 25.01
CA SER A 469 1.94 2.16 26.42
C SER A 469 0.88 1.42 27.22
N GLU A 470 -0.09 0.80 26.54
CA GLU A 470 -1.18 0.04 27.15
C GLU A 470 -1.26 -1.39 26.61
N ASP A 471 -2.12 -2.19 27.23
CA ASP A 471 -2.43 -3.56 26.81
C ASP A 471 -3.10 -3.57 25.42
N LEU A 472 -2.48 -4.20 24.41
CA LEU A 472 -3.03 -4.26 23.04
C LEU A 472 -2.55 -5.47 22.22
N THR A 473 -3.24 -5.73 21.10
CA THR A 473 -2.85 -6.74 20.10
C THR A 473 -2.51 -6.06 18.77
N LEU A 474 -1.38 -6.42 18.16
CA LEU A 474 -0.96 -6.05 16.80
C LEU A 474 -0.93 -7.29 15.91
N THR A 475 -1.70 -7.27 14.82
CA THR A 475 -1.75 -8.40 13.87
C THR A 475 -1.51 -7.92 12.45
N GLY A 476 -0.44 -8.43 11.82
CA GLY A 476 -0.06 -8.11 10.44
C GLY A 476 -0.50 -9.15 9.41
N SER A 477 0.02 -9.00 8.20
CA SER A 477 -0.17 -9.86 7.02
C SER A 477 -1.61 -10.00 6.51
N LEU A 478 -2.51 -9.11 6.94
CA LEU A 478 -3.93 -9.11 6.57
C LEU A 478 -4.16 -8.52 5.18
N ARG A 479 -5.17 -9.00 4.46
CA ARG A 479 -5.51 -8.42 3.14
C ARG A 479 -6.08 -7.00 3.29
N ARG A 480 -5.58 -6.08 2.46
CA ARG A 480 -5.99 -4.67 2.41
C ARG A 480 -7.51 -4.48 2.23
N SER A 481 -8.15 -5.35 1.46
CA SER A 481 -9.56 -5.20 1.06
C SER A 481 -10.57 -5.70 2.09
N ASN A 482 -10.18 -6.59 3.02
CA ASN A 482 -11.14 -7.18 3.95
C ASN A 482 -10.82 -7.00 5.43
N PHE A 483 -9.55 -6.88 5.89
CA PHE A 483 -9.13 -6.82 7.30
C PHE A 483 -9.85 -7.80 8.30
N SER A 484 -10.66 -8.74 7.82
CA SER A 484 -11.72 -9.35 8.62
C SER A 484 -12.04 -10.78 8.26
N ASP A 485 -11.40 -11.37 7.24
CA ASP A 485 -11.70 -12.75 6.86
C ASP A 485 -10.93 -13.76 7.75
N PRO A 486 -11.60 -14.48 8.67
CA PRO A 486 -10.97 -15.47 9.55
C PRO A 486 -10.32 -16.63 8.80
N GLY A 487 -10.75 -16.89 7.55
CA GLY A 487 -10.13 -17.89 6.66
C GLY A 487 -8.85 -17.41 5.99
N ASP A 488 -8.50 -16.13 6.19
CA ASP A 488 -7.40 -15.39 5.56
C ASP A 488 -6.42 -14.82 6.61
N TYR A 489 -6.78 -14.88 7.91
CA TYR A 489 -5.86 -14.76 9.05
C TYR A 489 -4.70 -15.77 8.93
N TYR A 490 -4.92 -16.84 8.18
CA TYR A 490 -3.87 -17.68 7.63
C TYR A 490 -3.83 -17.42 6.14
N ASN A 491 -2.78 -16.72 5.69
CA ASN A 491 -2.47 -16.63 4.26
C ASN A 491 -2.56 -18.04 3.65
N PRO A 492 -3.43 -18.30 2.65
CA PRO A 492 -3.50 -19.62 2.02
C PRO A 492 -2.20 -19.98 1.30
N ASP A 493 -1.36 -18.99 0.97
CA ASP A 493 0.06 -19.16 0.67
C ASP A 493 0.83 -19.07 1.98
N VAL A 494 0.88 -20.19 2.69
CA VAL A 494 1.43 -20.41 4.03
C VAL A 494 2.94 -20.21 4.13
N ASP A 495 3.52 -19.32 3.31
CA ASP A 495 4.95 -19.37 2.98
C ASP A 495 5.77 -18.13 3.36
N ALA A 496 5.15 -16.96 3.59
CA ALA A 496 5.90 -15.77 4.04
C ALA A 496 5.05 -14.75 4.81
N LEU A 497 5.70 -14.05 5.73
CA LEU A 497 5.20 -12.81 6.33
C LEU A 497 5.23 -11.69 5.29
N SER A 498 4.25 -10.78 5.32
CA SER A 498 4.09 -9.74 4.28
C SER A 498 3.79 -8.34 4.82
N THR A 499 3.81 -8.17 6.14
CA THR A 499 3.79 -6.85 6.79
C THR A 499 5.16 -6.55 7.37
N LEU A 500 5.76 -5.46 6.91
CA LEU A 500 7.05 -4.96 7.36
C LEU A 500 6.85 -3.76 8.31
N LEU A 501 7.49 -3.79 9.46
CA LEU A 501 7.67 -2.63 10.34
C LEU A 501 9.12 -2.19 10.21
N ASP A 502 9.36 -1.11 9.46
CA ASP A 502 10.69 -0.69 9.02
C ASP A 502 11.07 0.64 9.67
N ALA A 503 12.04 0.61 10.58
CA ALA A 503 12.52 1.82 11.24
C ALA A 503 13.51 2.64 10.40
N GLN A 504 13.88 2.18 9.21
CA GLN A 504 14.77 2.85 8.25
C GLN A 504 16.13 3.28 8.82
N ASN A 505 16.58 2.64 9.90
CA ASN A 505 17.77 3.00 10.70
C ASN A 505 17.65 4.36 11.41
N GLU A 506 16.45 4.88 11.62
CA GLU A 506 16.21 6.18 12.26
C GLU A 506 15.79 6.08 13.73
N GLY A 507 15.58 4.86 14.23
CA GLY A 507 15.19 4.57 15.60
C GLY A 507 14.89 3.09 15.78
N ARG A 508 14.19 2.73 16.85
CA ARG A 508 13.79 1.33 17.11
C ARG A 508 12.59 0.92 16.26
N VAL A 509 12.34 -0.38 16.14
CA VAL A 509 11.04 -0.81 15.58
C VAL A 509 9.95 -0.68 16.65
N LEU A 510 10.07 -1.41 17.77
CA LEU A 510 9.08 -1.44 18.85
C LEU A 510 9.66 -0.96 20.18
N LEU A 511 8.87 -0.17 20.91
CA LEU A 511 9.11 0.16 22.32
C LEU A 511 7.85 -0.15 23.14
N ILE A 512 7.98 -1.10 24.06
CA ILE A 512 6.90 -1.52 24.97
C ILE A 512 7.07 -0.78 26.30
N ALA A 513 6.13 0.05 26.72
CA ALA A 513 6.26 0.79 27.97
C ALA A 513 6.14 -0.13 29.20
N PRO A 514 6.72 0.24 30.36
CA PRO A 514 6.55 -0.50 31.60
C PRO A 514 5.06 -0.61 32.00
N GLY A 515 4.58 -1.83 32.16
CA GLY A 515 3.24 -2.18 32.59
C GLY A 515 2.37 -2.78 31.48
N ALA A 516 2.74 -2.58 30.21
CA ALA A 516 1.96 -3.03 29.06
C ALA A 516 2.11 -4.54 28.81
N SER A 517 1.00 -5.18 28.46
CA SER A 517 0.93 -6.56 27.98
C SER A 517 0.52 -6.57 26.51
N VAL A 518 1.47 -6.92 25.64
CA VAL A 518 1.34 -6.73 24.19
C VAL A 518 1.45 -8.06 23.47
N ASN A 519 0.47 -8.34 22.61
CA ASN A 519 0.52 -9.46 21.66
C ASN A 519 0.88 -8.91 20.28
N VAL A 520 1.93 -9.43 19.65
CA VAL A 520 2.31 -9.09 18.28
C VAL A 520 2.37 -10.35 17.45
N SER A 521 1.73 -10.33 16.29
CA SER A 521 1.71 -11.48 15.41
C SER A 521 1.81 -11.11 13.92
N GLN A 522 2.46 -11.97 13.16
CA GLN A 522 2.50 -11.94 11.69
C GLN A 522 3.14 -10.67 11.08
N VAL A 523 4.25 -10.22 11.65
CA VAL A 523 5.01 -9.04 11.19
C VAL A 523 6.50 -9.31 11.12
N ILE A 524 7.20 -8.60 10.24
CA ILE A 524 8.66 -8.58 10.17
C ILE A 524 9.14 -7.23 10.72
N LEU A 525 10.07 -7.23 11.66
CA LEU A 525 10.70 -6.02 12.21
C LEU A 525 12.08 -5.84 11.57
N VAL A 526 12.33 -4.69 10.93
CA VAL A 526 13.59 -4.45 10.22
C VAL A 526 14.20 -3.07 10.45
N ASN A 527 15.50 -2.98 10.18
CA ASN A 527 16.29 -1.75 10.18
C ASN A 527 16.16 -0.94 11.48
N GLY A 528 15.96 -1.60 12.62
CA GLY A 528 15.94 -0.93 13.92
C GLY A 528 17.35 -0.51 14.35
N ASP A 529 17.56 0.76 14.71
CA ASP A 529 18.82 1.26 15.26
C ASP A 529 18.60 1.95 16.61
N ALA A 530 19.07 1.31 17.70
CA ALA A 530 18.96 1.85 19.05
C ALA A 530 19.91 3.03 19.33
N TYR A 531 20.93 3.29 18.51
CA TYR A 531 21.88 4.40 18.73
C TYR A 531 21.34 5.75 18.29
N VAL A 532 20.35 5.75 17.41
CA VAL A 532 19.73 6.95 16.87
C VAL A 532 18.61 7.42 17.83
N ALA A 533 18.40 8.74 17.89
CA ALA A 533 17.23 9.36 18.52
C ALA A 533 16.99 9.16 20.04
N GLY A 534 18.04 9.10 20.87
CA GLY A 534 18.02 9.77 22.19
C GLY A 534 17.52 9.04 23.44
N GLY A 535 17.11 7.76 23.41
CA GLY A 535 16.65 7.08 24.65
C GLY A 535 17.19 5.68 24.93
N GLY A 536 18.52 5.56 24.89
CA GLY A 536 19.27 4.39 25.36
C GLY A 536 19.84 3.57 24.20
N ASN A 537 20.74 2.63 24.49
CA ASN A 537 21.47 1.90 23.45
C ASN A 537 20.98 0.46 23.26
N ASN A 538 19.85 0.07 23.85
CA ASN A 538 19.42 -1.34 23.87
C ASN A 538 18.18 -1.57 23.00
N GLY A 539 18.05 -2.78 22.43
CA GLY A 539 16.87 -3.24 21.70
C GLY A 539 16.64 -2.48 20.39
N GLY A 540 17.35 -2.85 19.32
CA GLY A 540 17.21 -2.21 18.01
C GLY A 540 15.85 -2.53 17.37
N GLY A 541 15.51 -3.83 17.31
CA GLY A 541 14.18 -4.29 16.92
C GLY A 541 13.16 -3.93 17.99
N THR A 542 13.26 -4.56 19.16
CA THR A 542 12.32 -4.36 20.28
C THR A 542 13.03 -4.00 21.57
N TYR A 543 12.56 -2.95 22.24
CA TYR A 543 13.00 -2.58 23.57
C TYR A 543 11.89 -2.70 24.61
N HIS A 544 12.11 -3.55 25.62
CA HIS A 544 11.20 -3.79 26.74
C HIS A 544 11.90 -3.40 28.07
N PRO A 545 11.66 -2.17 28.58
CA PRO A 545 12.44 -1.52 29.64
C PRO A 545 12.04 -1.90 31.07
N GLY A 546 11.02 -2.72 31.31
CA GLY A 546 10.54 -2.97 32.68
C GLY A 546 9.44 -4.02 32.76
N PRO A 547 8.61 -4.00 33.82
CA PRO A 547 7.51 -4.95 33.98
C PRO A 547 6.55 -4.88 32.80
N GLY A 548 5.90 -6.00 32.47
CA GLY A 548 5.06 -6.15 31.29
C GLY A 548 5.24 -7.53 30.68
N HIS A 549 4.34 -7.89 29.78
CA HIS A 549 4.36 -9.17 29.07
C HIS A 549 4.38 -8.93 27.56
N LEU A 550 5.32 -9.56 26.86
CA LEU A 550 5.37 -9.52 25.40
C LEU A 550 5.12 -10.92 24.84
N TYR A 551 4.14 -11.07 23.98
CA TYR A 551 3.87 -12.30 23.26
C TYR A 551 4.11 -12.09 21.76
N PHE A 552 5.10 -12.78 21.21
CA PHE A 552 5.38 -12.79 19.77
C PHE A 552 4.96 -14.13 19.18
N SER A 553 4.12 -14.09 18.14
CA SER A 553 3.75 -15.28 17.36
C SER A 553 3.92 -15.00 15.88
N LEU A 554 4.76 -15.78 15.19
CA LEU A 554 5.10 -15.54 13.80
C LEU A 554 5.68 -14.12 13.58
N VAL A 555 6.67 -13.72 14.38
CA VAL A 555 7.38 -12.42 14.27
C VAL A 555 8.84 -12.61 13.90
N GLU A 556 9.25 -12.11 12.74
CA GLU A 556 10.65 -12.11 12.33
C GLU A 556 11.36 -10.81 12.67
N THR A 557 12.65 -10.87 12.96
CA THR A 557 13.48 -9.68 13.21
C THR A 557 14.82 -9.78 12.51
N CYS A 558 15.20 -8.78 11.72
CA CYS A 558 16.51 -8.75 11.06
C CYS A 558 17.03 -7.32 10.88
N GLN A 559 18.30 -7.18 10.49
CA GLN A 559 19.00 -5.90 10.28
C GLN A 559 18.90 -4.92 11.44
N SER A 560 18.69 -5.40 12.66
CA SER A 560 18.51 -4.53 13.81
C SER A 560 19.81 -4.41 14.60
N THR A 561 20.16 -3.19 14.99
CA THR A 561 21.44 -2.81 15.58
C THR A 561 21.26 -2.16 16.96
N ALA A 562 22.03 -2.61 17.95
CA ALA A 562 22.02 -2.08 19.31
C ALA A 562 23.38 -2.27 20.03
N GLU A 563 23.50 -1.80 21.27
CA GLU A 563 24.59 -2.12 22.19
C GLU A 563 24.35 -3.50 22.81
N ASN A 564 23.12 -3.76 23.22
CA ASN A 564 22.68 -5.06 23.71
C ASN A 564 21.34 -5.44 23.10
N GLY A 565 21.23 -6.68 22.62
CA GLY A 565 19.99 -7.21 22.04
C GLY A 565 19.63 -6.51 20.73
N GLY A 566 20.29 -6.87 19.63
CA GLY A 566 20.01 -6.26 18.32
C GLY A 566 18.53 -6.43 17.93
N ALA A 567 18.00 -7.65 18.02
CA ALA A 567 16.59 -7.95 17.79
C ALA A 567 15.69 -7.59 18.97
N TYR A 568 16.03 -8.01 20.18
CA TYR A 568 15.23 -7.76 21.38
C TYR A 568 16.09 -7.58 22.62
N TYR A 569 15.67 -6.63 23.46
CA TYR A 569 16.20 -6.43 24.80
C TYR A 569 15.09 -6.42 25.85
N GLY A 570 15.21 -7.28 26.86
CA GLY A 570 14.34 -7.31 28.04
C GLY A 570 15.08 -6.87 29.30
N ALA A 571 14.59 -5.81 29.94
CA ALA A 571 15.14 -5.29 31.19
C ALA A 571 14.58 -6.02 32.43
N SER A 572 15.10 -5.70 33.62
CA SER A 572 14.63 -6.30 34.86
C SER A 572 13.11 -6.15 35.04
N GLY A 573 12.42 -7.27 35.30
CA GLY A 573 10.96 -7.33 35.46
C GLY A 573 10.18 -7.66 34.19
N SER A 574 10.80 -7.60 33.00
CA SER A 574 10.14 -7.95 31.75
C SER A 574 9.92 -9.45 31.60
N SER A 575 8.81 -9.84 30.97
CA SER A 575 8.55 -11.21 30.53
C SER A 575 8.26 -11.25 29.03
N ALA A 576 8.83 -12.22 28.32
CA ALA A 576 8.56 -12.44 26.91
C ALA A 576 8.31 -13.92 26.59
N TYR A 577 7.40 -14.19 25.66
CA TYR A 577 7.16 -15.49 25.06
C TYR A 577 7.18 -15.35 23.55
N ILE A 578 8.06 -16.09 22.87
CA ILE A 578 8.29 -15.95 21.43
C ILE A 578 8.11 -17.31 20.77
N THR A 579 7.24 -17.37 19.74
CA THR A 579 6.95 -18.60 19.00
C THR A 579 6.82 -18.44 17.50
N GLY A 580 7.24 -19.47 16.75
CA GLY A 580 6.89 -19.69 15.35
C GLY A 580 7.56 -18.78 14.31
N ALA A 581 8.67 -18.12 14.63
CA ALA A 581 9.40 -17.28 13.68
C ALA A 581 10.92 -17.24 13.93
N GLY A 582 11.65 -16.36 13.23
CA GLY A 582 13.10 -16.32 13.21
C GLY A 582 13.72 -14.95 13.57
N SER A 583 15.02 -14.95 13.83
CA SER A 583 15.82 -13.77 14.07
C SER A 583 17.15 -13.85 13.32
N GLY A 584 17.51 -12.76 12.65
CA GLY A 584 18.78 -12.53 11.93
C GLY A 584 18.76 -12.91 10.44
N PHE A 585 17.70 -13.57 9.99
CA PHE A 585 17.40 -13.78 8.57
C PHE A 585 15.90 -13.58 8.36
N CYS A 586 15.51 -12.73 7.40
CA CYS A 586 14.10 -12.57 7.01
C CYS A 586 13.90 -12.85 5.52
N GLU A 587 12.80 -13.53 5.21
CA GLU A 587 12.36 -13.79 3.84
C GLU A 587 11.05 -13.02 3.55
N GLN A 588 11.05 -12.21 2.50
CA GLN A 588 9.88 -11.42 2.09
C GLN A 588 9.20 -12.06 0.88
N ALA A 589 7.90 -12.34 0.94
CA ALA A 589 7.10 -12.56 -0.27
C ALA A 589 6.70 -11.23 -0.89
N ILE A 590 7.07 -11.02 -2.15
CA ILE A 590 6.66 -9.84 -2.92
C ILE A 590 5.20 -10.03 -3.33
N PHE A 591 4.29 -9.33 -2.67
CA PHE A 591 2.96 -9.06 -3.21
C PHE A 591 2.99 -7.68 -3.88
N ASP A 592 2.70 -7.62 -5.18
CA ASP A 592 2.39 -6.36 -5.85
C ASP A 592 1.22 -5.70 -5.10
N THR A 593 1.48 -4.52 -4.52
CA THR A 593 0.56 -3.81 -3.63
C THR A 593 -0.72 -3.32 -4.34
N ARG A 594 -0.84 -3.52 -5.66
CA ARG A 594 -1.99 -3.08 -6.46
C ARG A 594 -2.73 -4.18 -7.22
N THR A 595 -2.20 -5.39 -7.31
CA THR A 595 -2.88 -6.49 -8.01
C THR A 595 -3.02 -7.71 -7.09
N GLU A 596 -4.24 -8.03 -6.69
CA GLU A 596 -4.57 -9.21 -5.87
C GLU A 596 -4.33 -10.56 -6.61
N GLU A 597 -3.58 -10.61 -7.71
CA GLU A 597 -3.42 -11.80 -8.55
C GLU A 597 -1.99 -12.37 -8.53
N LEU A 598 -1.85 -13.53 -7.90
CA LEU A 598 -0.71 -14.44 -8.09
C LEU A 598 -0.79 -15.12 -9.47
N THR A 599 0.19 -14.90 -10.34
CA THR A 599 0.47 -15.83 -11.44
C THR A 599 1.70 -16.68 -11.11
N GLY A 600 1.47 -17.91 -10.62
CA GLY A 600 2.36 -19.05 -10.91
C GLY A 600 3.12 -19.64 -9.73
N TRP A 601 2.54 -20.68 -9.14
CA TRP A 601 3.16 -21.92 -8.63
C TRP A 601 4.69 -21.91 -8.49
N ASP A 602 5.20 -22.05 -7.26
CA ASP A 602 6.57 -22.54 -7.04
C ASP A 602 6.59 -23.57 -5.90
N TRP A 603 6.65 -24.87 -6.25
CA TRP A 603 6.81 -26.00 -5.31
C TRP A 603 8.05 -26.80 -5.71
N PHE A 604 9.24 -26.19 -5.63
CA PHE A 604 10.53 -26.83 -5.93
C PHE A 604 10.68 -27.37 -7.36
N GLY A 605 11.21 -26.54 -8.25
CA GLY A 605 11.58 -27.04 -9.58
C GLY A 605 12.52 -26.21 -10.43
N GLY A 606 13.05 -25.11 -9.91
CA GLY A 606 14.08 -24.28 -10.54
C GLY A 606 13.56 -22.91 -10.97
N PRO A 607 13.87 -21.84 -10.21
CA PRO A 607 13.49 -20.47 -10.58
C PRO A 607 14.72 -19.57 -10.76
N SER A 608 14.79 -18.64 -11.71
CA SER A 608 14.25 -17.27 -11.57
C SER A 608 14.50 -16.64 -10.20
N PHE A 609 15.77 -16.38 -9.87
CA PHE A 609 16.16 -15.44 -8.82
C PHE A 609 16.17 -14.02 -9.41
N PRO A 610 15.33 -13.07 -8.91
CA PRO A 610 15.90 -11.92 -8.19
C PRO A 610 14.91 -11.27 -7.16
N PRO A 611 15.28 -10.21 -6.40
CA PRO A 611 16.28 -10.22 -5.33
C PRO A 611 15.84 -9.37 -4.11
N PHE A 612 15.54 -9.95 -2.95
CA PHE A 612 15.90 -9.30 -1.67
C PHE A 612 15.96 -10.38 -0.59
N TRP A 613 17.13 -10.99 -0.49
CA TRP A 613 17.50 -11.71 0.72
C TRP A 613 17.92 -10.62 1.69
N ILE A 614 17.11 -10.33 2.71
CA ILE A 614 17.56 -9.48 3.80
C ILE A 614 18.54 -10.31 4.63
N GLN A 615 19.80 -10.29 4.20
CA GLN A 615 20.92 -10.98 4.81
C GLN A 615 21.71 -10.19 5.87
N PRO A 616 21.46 -8.90 6.16
CA PRO A 616 22.24 -8.29 7.22
C PRO A 616 21.86 -8.86 8.59
N PRO A 617 22.87 -9.26 9.38
CA PRO A 617 22.68 -9.85 10.70
C PRO A 617 21.98 -8.87 11.65
N ASN A 618 21.39 -9.40 12.72
CA ASN A 618 21.15 -8.58 13.91
C ASN A 618 22.49 -8.34 14.61
N LEU A 619 22.77 -7.08 14.94
CA LEU A 619 24.07 -6.62 15.42
C LEU A 619 23.97 -6.05 16.85
N ALA A 620 24.81 -6.54 17.75
CA ALA A 620 25.03 -5.93 19.06
C ALA A 620 26.50 -5.56 19.25
N ASN A 621 26.82 -4.30 19.55
CA ASN A 621 28.23 -3.90 19.81
C ASN A 621 28.79 -4.56 21.08
N SER A 622 27.93 -4.94 22.02
CA SER A 622 28.30 -5.59 23.27
C SER A 622 27.76 -7.02 23.34
N ASN A 623 26.50 -7.22 23.72
CA ASN A 623 26.03 -8.56 24.09
C ASN A 623 24.68 -8.91 23.46
N GLY A 624 24.52 -10.18 23.06
CA GLY A 624 23.26 -10.69 22.53
C GLY A 624 22.97 -10.11 21.16
N GLY A 625 23.56 -10.65 20.09
CA GLY A 625 23.37 -10.12 18.73
C GLY A 625 21.90 -10.06 18.35
N SER A 626 21.14 -11.12 18.65
CA SER A 626 19.68 -11.10 18.59
C SER A 626 19.06 -10.75 19.94
N PHE A 627 19.20 -11.62 20.93
CA PHE A 627 18.44 -11.54 22.18
C PHE A 627 19.30 -11.16 23.38
N TYR A 628 18.81 -10.23 24.21
CA TYR A 628 19.39 -9.93 25.52
C TYR A 628 18.34 -10.00 26.62
N VAL A 629 18.57 -10.85 27.62
CA VAL A 629 17.71 -11.03 28.79
C VAL A 629 18.46 -10.56 30.04
N ALA A 630 18.04 -9.44 30.61
CA ALA A 630 18.68 -8.86 31.80
C ALA A 630 18.38 -9.65 33.08
N SER A 631 19.13 -9.36 34.14
CA SER A 631 18.86 -9.94 35.46
C SER A 631 17.47 -9.55 35.97
N GLY A 632 16.67 -10.55 36.34
CA GLY A 632 15.28 -10.39 36.76
C GLY A 632 14.27 -10.31 35.60
N ALA A 633 14.70 -10.51 34.36
CA ALA A 633 13.81 -10.74 33.21
C ALA A 633 13.58 -12.25 33.00
N THR A 634 12.46 -12.60 32.39
CA THR A 634 12.13 -13.97 31.94
C THR A 634 11.87 -14.01 30.44
N MET A 635 12.31 -15.08 29.77
CA MET A 635 12.00 -15.29 28.35
C MET A 635 11.87 -16.77 28.02
N ASP A 636 10.79 -17.09 27.30
CA ASP A 636 10.58 -18.40 26.69
C ASP A 636 10.63 -18.27 25.17
N ILE A 637 11.43 -19.12 24.54
CA ILE A 637 11.54 -19.22 23.08
C ILE A 637 11.12 -20.63 22.68
N VAL A 638 10.13 -20.74 21.81
CA VAL A 638 9.55 -22.02 21.36
C VAL A 638 9.49 -22.03 19.84
N ASN A 639 9.88 -23.10 19.15
CA ASN A 639 9.73 -23.24 17.69
C ASN A 639 10.32 -22.03 16.91
N HIS A 640 11.54 -21.62 17.26
CA HIS A 640 12.13 -20.38 16.74
C HIS A 640 13.59 -20.57 16.29
N GLY A 641 13.96 -19.86 15.21
CA GLY A 641 15.33 -19.86 14.67
C GLY A 641 16.10 -18.58 15.01
N VAL A 642 17.32 -18.68 15.52
CA VAL A 642 18.23 -17.55 15.72
C VAL A 642 19.47 -17.80 14.89
N THR A 643 19.58 -17.09 13.78
CA THR A 643 20.67 -17.28 12.84
C THR A 643 21.36 -16.00 12.48
N TYR A 644 22.58 -16.10 11.95
CA TYR A 644 23.32 -14.97 11.39
C TYR A 644 23.27 -13.73 12.29
N SER A 645 23.50 -13.87 13.58
CA SER A 645 23.54 -12.75 14.52
C SER A 645 24.94 -12.54 15.04
N GLU A 646 25.32 -11.29 15.29
CA GLU A 646 26.68 -10.94 15.72
C GLU A 646 26.67 -10.10 17.01
N ALA A 647 27.51 -10.48 17.96
CA ALA A 647 27.80 -9.71 19.16
C ALA A 647 29.29 -9.35 19.25
N GLY A 648 29.59 -8.08 19.54
CA GLY A 648 30.96 -7.60 19.68
C GLY A 648 31.67 -8.16 20.91
N GLN A 649 30.95 -8.59 21.96
CA GLN A 649 31.51 -9.18 23.17
C GLN A 649 30.98 -10.61 23.43
N GLN A 650 29.73 -10.80 23.88
CA GLN A 650 29.25 -12.09 24.39
C GLN A 650 27.87 -12.47 23.83
N GLY A 651 27.67 -13.76 23.56
CA GLY A 651 26.36 -14.26 23.11
C GLY A 651 26.03 -13.79 21.71
N GLY A 652 26.68 -14.34 20.67
CA GLY A 652 26.47 -13.91 19.29
C GLY A 652 25.01 -13.97 18.87
N GLY A 653 24.29 -15.04 19.22
CA GLY A 653 22.83 -15.08 19.10
C GLY A 653 22.15 -14.49 20.33
N LEU A 654 22.56 -14.93 21.52
CA LEU A 654 21.79 -14.72 22.74
C LEU A 654 22.66 -14.50 23.97
N TYR A 655 22.29 -13.50 24.78
CA TYR A 655 22.86 -13.24 26.09
C TYR A 655 21.81 -13.34 27.19
N ASN A 656 22.00 -14.25 28.14
CA ASN A 656 21.11 -14.44 29.28
C ASN A 656 21.79 -14.12 30.62
N ALA A 657 21.23 -13.16 31.36
CA ALA A 657 21.52 -12.90 32.77
C ALA A 657 20.29 -13.08 33.68
N GLY A 658 19.14 -13.43 33.10
CA GLY A 658 17.87 -13.66 33.79
C GLY A 658 17.49 -15.14 33.83
N GLU A 659 16.23 -15.44 33.58
CA GLU A 659 15.69 -16.80 33.47
C GLU A 659 15.20 -17.06 32.05
N MET A 660 15.64 -18.18 31.47
CA MET A 660 15.32 -18.51 30.09
C MET A 660 15.02 -19.99 29.89
N ARG A 661 13.98 -20.25 29.08
CA ARG A 661 13.66 -21.57 28.54
C ARG A 661 13.68 -21.53 27.02
N ILE A 662 14.34 -22.50 26.40
CA ILE A 662 14.38 -22.65 24.95
C ILE A 662 13.91 -24.07 24.60
N ILE A 663 12.85 -24.15 23.81
CA ILE A 663 12.26 -25.42 23.40
C ILE A 663 12.18 -25.44 21.89
N ASN A 664 12.62 -26.55 21.30
CA ASN A 664 12.47 -26.79 19.88
C ASN A 664 13.01 -25.63 19.02
N GLY A 665 14.23 -25.18 19.33
CA GLY A 665 14.84 -23.98 18.76
C GLY A 665 16.17 -24.23 18.03
N GLY A 666 16.44 -23.42 17.02
CA GLY A 666 17.60 -23.54 16.14
C GLY A 666 18.52 -22.35 16.30
N PHE A 667 19.80 -22.57 16.57
CA PHE A 667 20.80 -21.50 16.72
C PHE A 667 21.96 -21.76 15.75
N GLY A 668 22.04 -20.99 14.67
CA GLY A 668 22.92 -21.26 13.53
C GLY A 668 23.76 -20.08 13.09
N TRP A 669 25.06 -20.25 12.83
CA TRP A 669 25.89 -19.18 12.23
C TRP A 669 25.89 -17.86 13.02
N ASN A 670 25.81 -17.93 14.35
CA ASN A 670 25.94 -16.75 15.19
C ASN A 670 27.38 -16.55 15.65
N GLU A 671 27.80 -15.30 15.79
CA GLU A 671 29.20 -14.93 16.01
C GLU A 671 29.38 -14.02 17.23
N SER A 672 30.32 -14.37 18.09
CA SER A 672 30.82 -13.54 19.19
C SER A 672 32.27 -13.16 18.91
N LEU A 673 32.51 -11.88 18.60
CA LEU A 673 33.82 -11.40 18.15
C LEU A 673 34.86 -11.30 19.29
N GLY A 674 34.46 -10.72 20.42
CA GLY A 674 35.39 -10.29 21.48
C GLY A 674 35.48 -11.21 22.70
N SER A 675 34.54 -12.13 22.90
CA SER A 675 34.48 -12.96 24.09
C SER A 675 33.73 -14.28 23.86
N ASN A 676 32.93 -14.72 24.84
CA ASN A 676 32.40 -16.08 24.97
C ASN A 676 30.96 -16.22 24.46
N GLY A 677 30.58 -17.45 24.10
CA GLY A 677 29.21 -17.79 23.69
C GLY A 677 28.94 -17.36 22.26
N GLY A 678 29.38 -18.14 21.27
CA GLY A 678 29.11 -17.85 19.86
C GLY A 678 27.62 -17.88 19.56
N GLY A 679 26.95 -18.97 19.96
CA GLY A 679 25.49 -19.06 19.94
C GLY A 679 24.90 -18.36 21.17
N ILE A 680 25.17 -18.92 22.34
CA ILE A 680 24.52 -18.54 23.60
C ILE A 680 25.57 -18.25 24.68
N TYR A 681 25.41 -17.13 25.37
CA TYR A 681 26.07 -16.84 26.65
C TYR A 681 25.04 -16.91 27.78
N ASN A 682 25.27 -17.74 28.78
CA ASN A 682 24.45 -17.85 29.99
C ASN A 682 25.23 -17.46 31.25
N GLY A 683 24.80 -16.39 31.92
CA GLY A 683 25.16 -16.02 33.28
C GLY A 683 24.01 -16.16 34.29
N GLY A 684 22.78 -16.41 33.81
CA GLY A 684 21.58 -16.60 34.62
C GLY A 684 21.17 -18.07 34.76
N SER A 685 19.88 -18.35 34.57
CA SER A 685 19.32 -19.70 34.50
C SER A 685 18.88 -20.00 33.07
N LEU A 686 19.36 -21.11 32.50
CA LEU A 686 19.02 -21.55 31.16
C LEU A 686 18.57 -23.02 31.17
N ALA A 687 17.39 -23.29 30.63
CA ALA A 687 16.89 -24.63 30.37
C ALA A 687 16.61 -24.81 28.87
N MET A 688 17.21 -25.83 28.27
CA MET A 688 17.11 -26.13 26.85
C MET A 688 16.58 -27.55 26.63
N TYR A 689 15.56 -27.68 25.79
CA TYR A 689 14.93 -28.95 25.40
C TYR A 689 14.76 -29.01 23.87
N HIS A 690 15.17 -30.10 23.21
CA HIS A 690 14.98 -30.31 21.76
C HIS A 690 15.62 -29.21 20.88
N ASN A 691 16.81 -28.72 21.21
CA ASN A 691 17.41 -27.61 20.44
C ASN A 691 18.54 -28.09 19.52
N THR A 692 18.76 -27.39 18.40
CA THR A 692 19.92 -27.61 17.52
C THR A 692 20.79 -26.35 17.47
N LEU A 693 21.98 -26.39 18.07
CA LEU A 693 23.00 -25.34 18.02
C LEU A 693 24.11 -25.74 17.06
N ARG A 694 24.25 -25.05 15.93
CA ARG A 694 25.29 -25.36 14.96
C ARG A 694 26.04 -24.19 14.35
N ASP A 695 27.26 -24.45 13.92
CA ASP A 695 28.08 -23.50 13.16
C ASP A 695 28.21 -22.12 13.84
N ASN A 696 28.09 -22.03 15.16
CA ASN A 696 28.27 -20.79 15.90
C ASN A 696 29.74 -20.60 16.28
N GLU A 697 30.22 -19.35 16.29
CA GLU A 697 31.64 -19.03 16.49
C GLU A 697 31.88 -18.05 17.65
N ALA A 698 32.75 -18.42 18.58
CA ALA A 698 33.31 -17.53 19.61
C ALA A 698 34.79 -17.23 19.29
N LEU A 699 35.06 -16.21 18.46
CA LEU A 699 36.35 -16.01 17.79
C LEU A 699 37.54 -15.96 18.76
N SER A 700 37.39 -15.24 19.87
CA SER A 700 38.47 -15.02 20.85
C SER A 700 38.20 -15.63 22.23
N GLY A 701 37.00 -16.16 22.47
CA GLY A 701 36.57 -16.71 23.75
C GLY A 701 36.35 -18.22 23.75
N SER A 702 35.44 -18.65 24.62
CA SER A 702 35.07 -20.04 24.86
C SER A 702 33.57 -20.27 24.63
N GLY A 703 33.15 -21.51 24.42
CA GLY A 703 31.74 -21.85 24.23
C GLY A 703 31.24 -21.40 22.88
N GLY A 704 31.70 -22.04 21.79
CA GLY A 704 31.23 -21.72 20.44
C GLY A 704 29.73 -21.86 20.31
N GLY A 705 29.17 -22.99 20.78
CA GLY A 705 27.73 -23.17 20.92
C GLY A 705 27.20 -22.44 22.16
N VAL A 706 27.60 -22.92 23.35
CA VAL A 706 27.15 -22.38 24.63
C VAL A 706 28.34 -22.06 25.54
N TYR A 707 28.36 -20.86 26.10
CA TYR A 707 29.14 -20.53 27.29
C TYR A 707 28.23 -20.42 28.50
N ASN A 708 28.54 -21.14 29.58
CA ASN A 708 27.77 -21.11 30.81
C ASN A 708 28.61 -20.69 32.03
N SER A 709 28.04 -19.81 32.84
CA SER A 709 28.54 -19.40 34.15
C SER A 709 27.46 -19.38 35.24
N GLY A 710 26.22 -19.74 34.88
CA GLY A 710 25.07 -19.84 35.78
C GLY A 710 24.47 -21.25 35.84
N ALA A 711 23.17 -21.35 36.11
CA ALA A 711 22.44 -22.63 36.13
C ALA A 711 22.12 -23.09 34.70
N LEU A 712 22.34 -24.37 34.42
CA LEU A 712 22.20 -24.93 33.08
C LEU A 712 21.53 -26.31 33.11
N ILE A 713 20.51 -26.45 32.28
CA ILE A 713 19.92 -27.73 31.87
C ILE A 713 19.95 -27.77 30.35
N ILE A 714 20.55 -28.81 29.78
CA ILE A 714 20.42 -29.16 28.37
C ILE A 714 19.89 -30.59 28.33
N ASN A 715 18.83 -30.79 27.56
CA ASN A 715 18.21 -32.09 27.39
C ASN A 715 17.78 -32.27 25.92
N SER A 716 17.98 -33.47 25.39
CA SER A 716 17.53 -33.86 24.05
C SER A 716 17.97 -32.89 22.96
N SER A 717 19.19 -32.31 23.05
CA SER A 717 19.65 -31.27 22.12
C SER A 717 20.90 -31.67 21.31
N ILE A 718 21.04 -31.11 20.11
CA ILE A 718 22.21 -31.26 19.23
C ILE A 718 23.10 -30.02 19.33
N ILE A 719 24.39 -30.22 19.58
CA ILE A 719 25.41 -29.18 19.58
C ILE A 719 26.52 -29.59 18.61
N TYR A 720 26.50 -29.03 17.40
CA TYR A 720 27.24 -29.53 16.24
C TYR A 720 28.10 -28.45 15.56
N THR A 721 29.32 -28.76 15.15
CA THR A 721 30.21 -27.88 14.35
C THR A 721 30.50 -26.46 14.88
N ASN A 722 30.25 -26.20 16.16
CA ASN A 722 30.53 -24.89 16.74
C ASN A 722 32.03 -24.68 16.99
N THR A 723 32.50 -23.44 16.87
CA THR A 723 33.92 -23.06 16.91
C THR A 723 34.21 -22.04 18.02
N SER A 724 35.37 -22.15 18.68
CA SER A 724 35.83 -21.15 19.64
C SER A 724 37.36 -21.00 19.66
N GLY A 725 37.85 -19.83 20.08
CA GLY A 725 39.27 -19.51 20.10
C GLY A 725 40.07 -20.06 21.30
N SER A 726 39.41 -20.35 22.43
CA SER A 726 40.08 -20.68 23.70
C SER A 726 39.68 -22.02 24.31
N GLY A 727 38.38 -22.35 24.45
CA GLY A 727 37.97 -23.60 25.10
C GLY A 727 36.50 -23.97 24.91
N GLY A 728 36.21 -25.27 24.76
CA GLY A 728 34.86 -25.82 24.59
C GLY A 728 34.15 -25.25 23.36
N GLY A 729 34.35 -25.85 22.19
CA GLY A 729 33.65 -25.50 20.96
C GLY A 729 32.15 -25.68 21.08
N GLY A 730 31.69 -26.80 21.64
CA GLY A 730 30.27 -27.05 21.84
C GLY A 730 29.76 -26.35 23.10
N LEU A 731 30.24 -26.79 24.27
CA LEU A 731 29.90 -26.21 25.57
C LEU A 731 31.15 -25.90 26.40
N HIS A 732 31.24 -24.65 26.88
CA HIS A 732 32.17 -24.27 27.94
C HIS A 732 31.39 -23.85 29.18
N SER A 733 31.52 -24.58 30.28
CA SER A 733 30.83 -24.25 31.53
C SER A 733 31.82 -24.00 32.66
N THR A 734 31.66 -22.87 33.35
CA THR A 734 32.39 -22.54 34.59
C THR A 734 31.56 -22.81 35.84
N ALA A 735 30.24 -22.95 35.68
CA ALA A 735 29.31 -23.50 36.65
C ALA A 735 28.98 -24.96 36.33
N GLY A 736 28.40 -25.71 37.26
CA GLY A 736 27.87 -27.05 36.96
C GLY A 736 26.61 -26.98 36.07
N GLY A 737 26.15 -28.11 35.56
CA GLY A 737 24.91 -28.21 34.79
C GLY A 737 24.46 -29.66 34.66
N THR A 738 23.22 -29.85 34.20
CA THR A 738 22.66 -31.16 33.87
C THR A 738 22.57 -31.31 32.36
N LEU A 739 23.16 -32.38 31.84
CA LEU A 739 23.16 -32.74 30.41
C LEU A 739 22.59 -34.15 30.29
N SER A 740 21.63 -34.36 29.40
CA SER A 740 20.92 -35.64 29.25
C SER A 740 20.39 -35.81 27.83
N TYR A 741 20.62 -36.96 27.19
CA TYR A 741 20.15 -37.22 25.82
C TYR A 741 20.66 -36.22 24.77
N ASP A 742 21.85 -35.64 24.98
CA ASP A 742 22.43 -34.65 24.07
C ASP A 742 23.46 -35.26 23.11
N ASN A 743 23.53 -34.71 21.89
CA ASN A 743 24.56 -35.03 20.90
C ASN A 743 25.53 -33.85 20.72
N PHE A 744 26.76 -34.02 21.22
CA PHE A 744 27.87 -33.09 20.95
C PHE A 744 28.82 -33.67 19.91
N TYR A 745 28.97 -33.01 18.76
CA TYR A 745 29.82 -33.55 17.69
C TYR A 745 30.52 -32.48 16.84
N SER A 746 31.79 -32.74 16.51
CA SER A 746 32.61 -31.94 15.58
C SER A 746 32.83 -30.47 16.00
N ASN A 747 32.72 -30.15 17.30
CA ASN A 747 32.96 -28.79 17.77
C ASN A 747 34.46 -28.56 18.05
N ARG A 748 34.94 -27.33 17.85
CA ARG A 748 36.37 -26.95 17.98
C ARG A 748 36.55 -25.81 18.98
N PRO A 749 37.52 -25.86 19.93
CA PRO A 749 38.67 -26.75 19.97
C PRO A 749 38.37 -28.17 20.49
N THR A 750 37.28 -28.39 21.21
CA THR A 750 36.72 -29.72 21.60
C THR A 750 35.23 -29.61 21.94
N ASP A 751 34.50 -30.72 22.00
CA ASP A 751 33.05 -30.76 22.23
C ASP A 751 32.59 -30.17 23.57
N SER A 752 33.32 -30.41 24.66
CA SER A 752 33.00 -29.80 25.97
C SER A 752 34.23 -29.67 26.88
N ASN A 753 34.14 -28.80 27.89
CA ASN A 753 35.16 -28.63 28.95
C ASN A 753 34.67 -29.05 30.36
N VAL A 754 33.44 -29.56 30.52
CA VAL A 754 32.90 -30.07 31.80
C VAL A 754 32.31 -31.46 31.63
N GLY A 755 32.54 -32.32 32.63
CA GLY A 755 32.30 -33.76 32.63
C GLY A 755 31.00 -34.20 31.96
N VAL A 756 31.17 -35.15 31.04
CA VAL A 756 30.13 -35.89 30.33
C VAL A 756 28.99 -36.33 31.27
N GLY A 757 27.76 -36.03 30.86
CA GLY A 757 26.53 -36.55 31.47
C GLY A 757 26.47 -38.08 31.41
N THR A 758 25.42 -38.66 31.99
CA THR A 758 25.32 -40.12 32.17
C THR A 758 24.99 -40.88 30.89
N ASP A 759 24.46 -40.21 29.86
CA ASP A 759 23.89 -40.84 28.65
C ASP A 759 24.17 -40.04 27.35
N PRO A 760 25.43 -39.87 26.90
CA PRO A 760 25.75 -39.11 25.70
C PRO A 760 25.36 -39.87 24.42
N ILE A 761 24.68 -39.19 23.49
CA ILE A 761 24.49 -39.67 22.12
C ILE A 761 25.77 -39.37 21.34
N VAL A 762 26.35 -40.39 20.71
CA VAL A 762 27.70 -40.30 20.12
C VAL A 762 27.67 -40.52 18.61
N GLY A 763 28.24 -39.57 17.87
CA GLY A 763 28.46 -39.69 16.43
C GLY A 763 27.93 -38.48 15.66
N GLU A 764 28.17 -38.48 14.35
CA GLU A 764 27.67 -37.42 13.47
C GLU A 764 26.13 -37.35 13.48
N PRO A 765 25.52 -36.20 13.81
CA PRO A 765 24.07 -36.10 13.98
C PRO A 765 23.28 -36.33 12.69
N GLY A 766 23.94 -36.35 11.53
CA GLY A 766 23.27 -36.59 10.24
C GLY A 766 22.28 -35.50 9.88
N LEU A 767 22.67 -34.23 9.95
CA LEU A 767 21.82 -33.09 9.54
C LEU A 767 21.92 -32.83 8.03
N TRP A 768 20.86 -32.32 7.39
CA TRP A 768 20.96 -31.76 6.05
C TRP A 768 21.73 -30.44 6.09
N TYR A 769 22.75 -30.29 5.23
CA TYR A 769 23.68 -29.14 5.27
C TYR A 769 22.99 -27.77 5.16
N SER A 770 21.80 -27.71 4.57
CA SER A 770 21.01 -26.50 4.34
C SER A 770 19.89 -26.25 5.35
N SER A 771 19.63 -27.15 6.32
CA SER A 771 18.55 -26.99 7.31
C SER A 771 18.96 -27.48 8.71
N PHE A 772 18.06 -27.47 9.68
CA PHE A 772 18.28 -28.09 11.00
C PHE A 772 17.76 -29.53 11.07
N ALA A 773 17.24 -30.06 9.94
CA ALA A 773 16.56 -31.35 9.85
C ALA A 773 17.47 -32.57 9.82
N LEU A 774 17.01 -33.63 10.48
CA LEU A 774 17.66 -34.93 10.52
C LEU A 774 17.50 -35.68 9.19
N GLN A 775 18.56 -36.36 8.77
CA GLN A 775 18.55 -37.35 7.71
C GLN A 775 17.98 -38.67 8.23
N GLN A 776 17.39 -39.48 7.34
CA GLN A 776 16.77 -40.78 7.68
C GLN A 776 17.68 -41.73 8.45
N THR A 777 18.99 -41.60 8.25
CA THR A 777 19.99 -42.47 8.86
C THR A 777 20.53 -41.92 10.18
N SER A 778 19.97 -40.83 10.69
CA SER A 778 20.42 -40.24 11.94
C SER A 778 20.10 -41.14 13.13
N HIS A 779 21.05 -41.27 14.04
CA HIS A 779 20.87 -41.94 15.32
C HIS A 779 20.26 -41.03 16.40
N ASN A 780 19.99 -39.77 16.06
CA ASN A 780 19.24 -38.85 16.91
C ASN A 780 17.73 -39.04 16.76
N ILE A 781 17.31 -39.83 15.77
CA ILE A 781 15.91 -40.20 15.57
C ILE A 781 15.47 -41.11 16.71
N ASP A 782 14.30 -40.83 17.28
CA ASP A 782 13.68 -41.56 18.37
C ASP A 782 14.57 -41.72 19.64
N ALA A 783 15.47 -40.77 19.88
CA ALA A 783 16.54 -40.88 20.89
C ALA A 783 16.41 -39.90 22.06
N ALA A 784 15.34 -39.11 22.12
CA ALA A 784 15.12 -38.12 23.16
C ALA A 784 14.83 -38.74 24.53
N ASP A 785 14.78 -37.89 25.55
CA ASP A 785 14.42 -38.26 26.90
C ASP A 785 12.96 -38.79 26.97
N PRO A 786 12.75 -40.09 27.27
CA PRO A 786 11.43 -40.69 27.29
C PRO A 786 10.58 -40.27 28.51
N ASP A 787 11.20 -39.68 29.53
CA ASP A 787 10.53 -39.26 30.77
C ASP A 787 10.19 -37.76 30.77
N LEU A 788 10.60 -37.02 29.73
CA LEU A 788 10.34 -35.59 29.60
C LEU A 788 8.89 -35.33 29.18
N LEU A 789 8.02 -35.18 30.18
CA LEU A 789 6.66 -34.65 30.01
C LEU A 789 6.69 -33.14 30.23
N LEU A 790 6.80 -32.34 29.18
CA LEU A 790 6.70 -30.88 29.34
C LEU A 790 5.22 -30.46 29.42
N ASP A 791 4.91 -29.66 30.45
CA ASP A 791 3.73 -28.80 30.53
C ASP A 791 3.97 -27.65 29.53
N ASP A 792 3.16 -27.54 28.49
CA ASP A 792 3.29 -26.55 27.40
C ASP A 792 2.97 -25.12 27.86
N GLY A 793 2.55 -24.93 29.11
CA GLY A 793 2.25 -23.61 29.66
C GLY A 793 0.80 -23.17 29.48
N ASP A 794 -0.03 -23.95 28.77
CA ASP A 794 -1.46 -23.68 28.57
C ASP A 794 -2.35 -24.38 29.62
N GLY A 795 -1.73 -25.01 30.64
CA GLY A 795 -2.43 -25.64 31.77
C GLY A 795 -3.08 -26.98 31.42
N GLY A 796 -2.69 -27.61 30.31
CA GLY A 796 -3.15 -28.91 29.87
C GLY A 796 -2.04 -29.97 29.88
N ILE A 797 -2.12 -30.95 30.79
CA ILE A 797 -1.33 -32.18 30.66
C ILE A 797 -1.96 -33.00 29.53
N TRP A 798 -1.35 -33.03 28.34
CA TRP A 798 -1.76 -33.96 27.28
C TRP A 798 -1.44 -35.41 27.70
N PRO A 799 -2.44 -36.30 27.84
CA PRO A 799 -2.23 -37.67 28.29
C PRO A 799 -1.84 -38.56 27.10
N GLY A 800 -0.59 -38.45 26.67
CA GLY A 800 0.03 -39.22 25.60
C GLY A 800 1.32 -38.51 25.21
N GLY A 801 2.47 -39.20 25.23
CA GLY A 801 3.79 -38.58 25.03
C GLY A 801 3.79 -37.59 23.87
N ILE A 802 4.26 -36.38 24.15
CA ILE A 802 4.19 -35.26 23.22
C ILE A 802 5.28 -35.46 22.15
N ASP A 803 4.85 -35.49 20.90
CA ASP A 803 5.70 -35.23 19.73
C ASP A 803 5.81 -33.70 19.61
N PHE A 804 6.96 -33.16 20.03
CA PHE A 804 7.27 -31.72 20.01
C PHE A 804 7.92 -31.29 18.70
N ASP A 805 8.19 -32.25 17.81
CA ASP A 805 9.06 -32.07 16.67
C ASP A 805 8.18 -31.62 15.50
N ALA A 806 7.59 -30.43 15.65
CA ALA A 806 7.03 -29.69 14.53
C ALA A 806 8.20 -29.32 13.62
N GLY A 807 8.53 -30.23 12.71
CA GLY A 807 9.47 -29.94 11.66
C GLY A 807 9.03 -28.68 10.94
N ASN A 808 10.04 -28.00 10.42
CA ASN A 808 10.01 -27.15 9.25
C ASN A 808 10.18 -25.67 9.59
N TRP A 809 10.83 -25.00 8.65
CA TRP A 809 10.58 -23.62 8.27
C TRP A 809 9.07 -23.28 8.03
N TYR A 810 8.09 -24.07 8.52
CA TYR A 810 6.67 -23.97 8.20
C TYR A 810 5.74 -24.38 9.35
N ARG A 811 5.20 -23.35 10.00
CA ARG A 811 3.82 -23.10 10.49
C ARG A 811 3.04 -24.19 11.24
N PRO A 812 2.46 -23.84 12.41
CA PRO A 812 1.26 -24.48 12.94
C PRO A 812 -0.05 -23.82 12.42
N ASP A 813 -1.12 -24.62 12.41
CA ASP A 813 -2.55 -24.22 12.49
C ASP A 813 -3.49 -24.23 11.26
N VAL A 814 -3.17 -24.91 10.15
CA VAL A 814 -4.24 -25.21 9.16
C VAL A 814 -4.09 -26.57 8.49
N HIS A 815 -4.28 -27.64 9.26
CA HIS A 815 -4.75 -28.89 8.67
C HIS A 815 -5.97 -29.38 9.48
N PRO A 816 -7.11 -29.70 8.82
CA PRO A 816 -8.27 -30.23 9.52
C PRO A 816 -7.84 -31.55 10.17
N VAL A 817 -7.87 -31.57 11.51
CA VAL A 817 -7.83 -32.73 12.42
C VAL A 817 -7.68 -34.05 11.66
N TYR A 818 -6.45 -34.38 11.25
CA TYR A 818 -6.11 -35.77 11.12
C TYR A 818 -5.88 -36.21 12.56
N GLU A 819 -6.77 -37.09 13.05
CA GLU A 819 -6.51 -37.81 14.29
C GLU A 819 -5.06 -38.27 14.25
N ASP A 820 -4.30 -37.78 15.22
CA ASP A 820 -2.93 -38.12 15.51
C ASP A 820 -2.66 -39.56 15.12
N LEU A 821 -1.81 -39.76 14.12
CA LEU A 821 -1.13 -41.05 13.97
C LEU A 821 -0.08 -41.11 15.08
N ASN A 822 -0.60 -41.33 16.28
CA ASN A 822 0.09 -41.80 17.46
C ASN A 822 1.13 -42.82 16.99
N PRO A 823 2.45 -42.60 17.22
CA PRO A 823 3.44 -43.59 16.85
C PRO A 823 3.03 -44.92 17.47
N ILE A 824 2.93 -45.94 16.62
CA ILE A 824 2.51 -47.29 17.02
C ILE A 824 3.50 -47.79 18.08
N TYR A 825 3.14 -47.60 19.35
CA TYR A 825 3.76 -48.17 20.54
C TYR A 825 5.30 -48.11 20.61
N GLY A 826 5.80 -47.05 21.24
CA GLY A 826 6.94 -47.10 22.15
C GLY A 826 8.33 -46.84 21.56
N TYR A 827 8.63 -45.59 21.20
CA TYR A 827 9.97 -45.02 21.00
C TYR A 827 9.92 -43.51 21.36
N ALA A 828 11.03 -42.91 21.82
CA ALA A 828 11.08 -41.51 22.27
C ALA A 828 10.96 -40.52 21.09
N SER A 829 10.86 -39.20 21.31
CA SER A 829 10.90 -38.20 20.22
C SER A 829 12.33 -38.00 19.65
N ASP A 830 12.51 -37.17 18.64
CA ASP A 830 13.83 -36.89 18.05
C ASP A 830 14.65 -35.93 18.95
N VAL A 831 15.98 -36.04 18.85
CA VAL A 831 16.92 -35.13 19.51
C VAL A 831 17.26 -33.99 18.56
N GLY A 832 17.11 -32.74 19.02
CA GLY A 832 17.25 -31.54 18.20
C GLY A 832 15.90 -30.92 17.81
N MET A 833 15.94 -29.84 17.03
CA MET A 833 14.74 -29.04 16.68
C MET A 833 13.90 -29.60 15.52
N ASP A 834 14.51 -30.19 14.50
CA ASP A 834 13.77 -30.59 13.30
C ASP A 834 13.75 -32.12 13.18
N GLU A 835 12.53 -32.65 13.05
CA GLU A 835 12.27 -34.07 12.84
C GLU A 835 12.83 -34.59 11.50
N TYR A 836 13.02 -35.91 11.42
CA TYR A 836 13.25 -36.56 10.14
C TYR A 836 12.04 -36.36 9.19
N TRP A 837 12.28 -35.83 7.99
CA TRP A 837 11.30 -35.81 6.89
C TRP A 837 10.83 -37.25 6.54
N LYS A 838 9.75 -37.71 7.17
CA LYS A 838 8.98 -38.84 6.62
C LYS A 838 8.32 -38.34 5.33
N GLU A 839 8.94 -38.60 4.18
CA GLU A 839 8.15 -38.74 2.95
C GLU A 839 7.04 -39.74 3.28
N PHE A 840 5.78 -39.30 3.26
CA PHE A 840 4.60 -40.15 3.42
C PHE A 840 4.55 -41.16 2.25
N GLY A 841 5.43 -42.16 2.31
CA GLY A 841 5.59 -43.25 1.35
C GLY A 841 4.76 -44.49 1.70
N CYS A 842 3.99 -44.46 2.79
CA CYS A 842 2.84 -45.33 2.91
C CYS A 842 1.64 -44.64 2.28
N ASP A 843 1.46 -44.86 0.97
CA ASP A 843 0.23 -44.54 0.27
C ASP A 843 -0.94 -45.32 0.88
N ALA A 844 -1.56 -44.74 1.91
CA ALA A 844 -2.81 -45.22 2.49
C ALA A 844 -3.99 -45.13 1.50
N ARG A 845 -3.79 -44.64 0.26
CA ARG A 845 -4.80 -44.74 -0.81
C ARG A 845 -4.81 -46.09 -1.52
N SER A 846 -3.95 -47.03 -1.11
CA SER A 846 -3.94 -48.40 -1.64
C SER A 846 -4.49 -49.46 -0.69
N ILE A 847 -5.10 -49.08 0.44
CA ILE A 847 -6.01 -49.99 1.15
C ILE A 847 -7.36 -49.85 0.45
N PRO A 848 -7.82 -50.86 -0.32
CA PRO A 848 -9.16 -50.81 -0.86
C PRO A 848 -10.12 -50.76 0.33
N GLU A 849 -11.03 -49.79 0.32
CA GLU A 849 -12.24 -49.81 1.16
C GLU A 849 -13.01 -51.09 0.84
N THR A 850 -12.64 -52.19 1.46
CA THR A 850 -13.42 -53.41 1.68
C THR A 850 -12.47 -54.40 2.34
N GLN A 851 -12.47 -54.46 3.67
CA GLN A 851 -12.79 -55.67 4.46
C GLN A 851 -12.58 -55.37 5.95
N ASN A 852 -13.67 -55.50 6.69
CA ASN A 852 -13.84 -55.31 8.12
C ASN A 852 -12.69 -55.86 9.00
N SER A 853 -12.34 -55.06 10.02
CA SER A 853 -11.97 -55.45 11.39
C SER A 853 -11.39 -56.87 11.59
N ALA A 854 -10.12 -56.95 12.00
CA ALA A 854 -9.60 -58.13 12.67
C ALA A 854 -8.96 -57.74 14.01
N THR A 855 -9.69 -58.01 15.09
CA THR A 855 -9.17 -58.06 16.47
C THR A 855 -8.37 -59.35 16.63
N VAL A 856 -7.08 -59.27 16.97
CA VAL A 856 -6.24 -60.42 17.32
C VAL A 856 -6.23 -60.56 18.85
N LEU A 857 -6.54 -61.75 19.36
CA LEU A 857 -6.51 -62.06 20.79
C LEU A 857 -5.10 -62.52 21.24
N PRO A 858 -4.74 -62.38 22.53
CA PRO A 858 -3.41 -62.70 23.02
C PRO A 858 -3.08 -64.19 22.89
N GLY A 859 -1.99 -64.52 22.18
CA GLY A 859 -1.39 -65.86 22.14
C GLY A 859 -1.23 -66.52 20.77
N GLU A 860 -1.62 -65.88 19.67
CA GLU A 860 -1.41 -66.44 18.33
C GLU A 860 -0.17 -65.88 17.62
N THR A 861 0.55 -66.76 16.91
CA THR A 861 1.74 -66.39 16.11
C THR A 861 1.30 -65.96 14.71
N VAL A 862 1.58 -64.71 14.34
CA VAL A 862 1.41 -64.23 12.97
C VAL A 862 2.74 -64.41 12.22
N THR A 863 2.71 -65.18 11.13
CA THR A 863 3.89 -65.37 10.28
C THR A 863 3.76 -64.46 9.06
N TYR A 864 4.71 -63.55 8.87
CA TYR A 864 4.87 -62.84 7.60
C TYR A 864 5.90 -63.58 6.75
N THR A 865 5.64 -63.71 5.46
CA THR A 865 6.65 -64.10 4.47
C THR A 865 6.89 -62.88 3.59
N VAL A 866 8.17 -62.50 3.47
CA VAL A 866 8.64 -61.36 2.67
C VAL A 866 8.18 -61.47 1.23
#